data_AF-A0A2T7G366-F1
#
_entry.id   AF-A0A2T7G366-F1
#
_cell.length_a   1.000
_cell.length_b   1.000
_cell.length_c   1.000
_cell.angle_alpha   90.00
_cell.angle_beta   90.00
_cell.angle_gamma   90.00
#
_symmetry.space_group_name_H-M   'P 1'
#
loop_
_entity.id
_entity.type
_entity.pdbx_description
1 polymer ?
#
loop_
_entity_poly.entity_id
_entity_poly.type
_entity_poly.pdbx_seq_one_letter_code
_entity_poly.pdbx_strand_id
1 'polypeptide(L)'
;MDAFLSKMVRAVEAPKLPLQQSELLRQFGKDLLARPDLCAALIQEAASGPLSDGQMAMLVAALDEARMADESGQRKGRTLLDDMRDVVALLDADLTSQTALSLSSAWTRAGLTPPPSLAHAVIPEDPDAFADINGIPDIPDEMFDGIFKGLNGIGEDSVSAMLAMLDEMLPTLPPEARFAFIRKLATRPESLCGDAAAALLLATDASVSSGALTGLALRQQAGDLSQALLSRITLIRSWLQDPDILRGMDKIIRSALKTGTPATDTRSKPKIHRVVSSMVDGSGAQSLSMAIQSGGRRALAVVLLKQGFGVKDAFVLPCTSASEQKQMIAQIANESGALEATADYAFTALSWALAEGQANGTMPAAGLLDVVETAGFANLRPRSADIADIAAIADPEGAVSTLSVRARGSLIMASEHWPDHFPISDSWFEDSDASSDAIESATTQNAMTRKLWQHLETRRNFWAMIFARNAALLAAAKNPITPELVAVAQAMSEGRDLKKAPIMHFVHAMSFEAWVHQDAPPMPFGGLEVTEERAAPGTYAEVAPFGTKEQKALDKLLRPAKITPPWMEGFLTGLCTAPKFIKPSEWIVTIFNVVADDLASDADLQKLLDLIVIAYNHRLSLLRDGAPAEVLFPADPVLFSIWADGYLTAWEAHKPHWPNKSLGKDGKAMRALLEQAADFKTKPDQAPALHKWLIKQCDKQK
;
A
#
# COMPACT_ATOMS: atom_id res chain seq x y z
N MET A 1 -5.49 -21.22 22.46
CA MET A 1 -5.30 -19.82 22.03
C MET A 1 -4.51 -18.99 23.03
N ASP A 2 -3.44 -18.33 22.57
CA ASP A 2 -2.61 -17.40 23.35
C ASP A 2 -3.44 -16.20 23.90
N ALA A 3 -3.07 -15.67 25.07
CA ALA A 3 -3.82 -14.59 25.75
C ALA A 3 -3.77 -13.26 24.98
N PHE A 4 -2.67 -12.98 24.28
CA PHE A 4 -2.51 -11.82 23.42
C PHE A 4 -3.41 -11.95 22.18
N LEU A 5 -3.38 -13.12 21.52
CA LEU A 5 -4.22 -13.40 20.36
C LEU A 5 -5.72 -13.31 20.69
N SER A 6 -6.11 -13.84 21.85
CA SER A 6 -7.48 -13.74 22.36
C SER A 6 -7.94 -12.29 22.56
N LYS A 7 -7.03 -11.39 22.95
CA LYS A 7 -7.33 -9.96 23.12
C LYS A 7 -7.50 -9.27 21.76
N MET A 8 -6.68 -9.60 20.77
CA MET A 8 -6.78 -9.07 19.41
C MET A 8 -8.11 -9.46 18.75
N VAL A 9 -8.48 -10.75 18.81
CA VAL A 9 -9.75 -11.25 18.25
C VAL A 9 -10.95 -10.51 18.85
N ARG A 10 -11.01 -10.37 20.18
CA ARG A 10 -12.07 -9.61 20.84
C ARG A 10 -12.12 -8.13 20.44
N ALA A 11 -10.97 -7.53 20.14
CA ALA A 11 -10.90 -6.14 19.70
C ALA A 11 -11.38 -5.94 18.26
N VAL A 12 -11.23 -6.95 17.39
CA VAL A 12 -11.79 -6.99 16.03
C VAL A 12 -13.29 -7.25 16.04
N GLU A 13 -13.76 -8.15 16.90
CA GLU A 13 -15.17 -8.52 17.03
C GLU A 13 -16.02 -7.42 17.72
N ALA A 14 -15.38 -6.44 18.36
CA ALA A 14 -16.08 -5.32 18.98
C ALA A 14 -16.73 -4.41 17.92
N PRO A 15 -17.97 -3.91 18.14
CA PRO A 15 -18.63 -2.99 17.21
C PRO A 15 -17.82 -1.71 17.03
N LYS A 16 -17.40 -1.43 15.79
CA LYS A 16 -16.59 -0.25 15.42
C LYS A 16 -17.11 0.38 14.14
N LEU A 17 -16.73 1.63 13.90
CA LEU A 17 -16.90 2.23 12.58
C LEU A 17 -16.00 1.51 11.56
N PRO A 18 -16.42 1.34 10.29
CA PRO A 18 -15.64 0.58 9.30
C PRO A 18 -14.19 1.03 9.15
N LEU A 19 -13.94 2.35 9.18
CA LEU A 19 -12.59 2.93 9.11
C LEU A 19 -11.71 2.49 10.29
N GLN A 20 -12.24 2.55 11.52
CA GLN A 20 -11.53 2.13 12.72
C GLN A 20 -11.24 0.62 12.73
N GLN A 21 -12.15 -0.17 12.15
CA GLN A 21 -11.94 -1.61 12.01
C GLN A 21 -10.84 -1.92 11.00
N SER A 22 -10.81 -1.21 9.87
CA SER A 22 -9.76 -1.36 8.84
C SER A 22 -8.38 -0.96 9.37
N GLU A 23 -8.27 0.18 10.07
CA GLU A 23 -7.01 0.63 10.69
C GLU A 23 -6.50 -0.38 11.73
N LEU A 24 -7.41 -0.92 12.55
CA LEU A 24 -7.07 -1.92 13.54
C LEU A 24 -6.57 -3.21 12.89
N LEU A 25 -7.28 -3.72 11.88
CA LEU A 25 -6.87 -4.92 11.16
C LEU A 25 -5.51 -4.74 10.48
N ARG A 26 -5.25 -3.57 9.90
CA ARG A 26 -3.94 -3.23 9.32
C ARG A 26 -2.83 -3.26 10.39
N GLN A 27 -3.07 -2.64 11.55
CA GLN A 27 -2.10 -2.67 12.65
C GLN A 27 -1.83 -4.09 13.12
N PHE A 28 -2.88 -4.89 13.30
CA PHE A 28 -2.78 -6.26 13.75
C PHE A 28 -2.14 -7.19 12.72
N GLY A 29 -2.36 -6.97 11.42
CA GLY A 29 -1.67 -7.67 10.35
C GLY A 29 -0.16 -7.45 10.42
N LYS A 30 0.29 -6.21 10.65
CA LYS A 30 1.72 -5.89 10.85
C LYS A 30 2.31 -6.56 12.09
N ASP A 31 1.56 -6.55 13.20
CA ASP A 31 2.00 -7.21 14.43
C ASP A 31 2.15 -8.73 14.23
N LEU A 32 1.23 -9.36 13.49
CA LEU A 32 1.29 -10.79 13.16
C LEU A 32 2.40 -11.12 12.16
N LEU A 33 2.69 -10.24 11.20
CA LEU A 33 3.85 -10.39 10.31
C LEU A 33 5.17 -10.42 11.10
N ALA A 34 5.26 -9.65 12.19
CA ALA A 34 6.41 -9.67 13.11
C ALA A 34 6.41 -10.85 14.10
N ARG A 35 5.31 -11.63 14.17
CA ARG A 35 5.11 -12.74 15.11
C ARG A 35 4.57 -13.99 14.38
N PRO A 36 5.42 -14.68 13.59
CA PRO A 36 5.02 -15.88 12.85
C PRO A 36 4.42 -16.99 13.73
N ASP A 37 4.85 -17.07 14.99
CA ASP A 37 4.34 -18.00 16.01
C ASP A 37 2.83 -17.84 16.24
N LEU A 38 2.35 -16.59 16.27
CA LEU A 38 0.95 -16.28 16.50
C LEU A 38 0.10 -16.53 15.25
N CYS A 39 0.65 -16.29 14.06
CA CYS A 39 -0.02 -16.62 12.80
C CYS A 39 -0.16 -18.14 12.62
N ALA A 40 0.89 -18.91 12.94
CA ALA A 40 0.83 -20.37 12.95
C ALA A 40 -0.23 -20.91 13.93
N ALA A 41 -0.33 -20.30 15.12
CA ALA A 41 -1.35 -20.67 16.10
C ALA A 41 -2.78 -20.44 15.58
N LEU A 42 -3.04 -19.37 14.83
CA LEU A 42 -4.35 -19.14 14.18
C LEU A 42 -4.72 -20.26 13.20
N ILE A 43 -3.76 -20.70 12.37
CA ILE A 43 -3.99 -21.80 11.43
C ILE A 43 -4.23 -23.11 12.18
N GLN A 44 -3.48 -23.38 13.24
CA GLN A 44 -3.65 -24.59 14.06
C GLN A 44 -5.02 -24.63 14.78
N GLU A 45 -5.55 -23.48 15.21
CA GLU A 45 -6.91 -23.42 15.78
C GLU A 45 -7.98 -23.85 14.76
N ALA A 46 -7.74 -23.65 13.46
CA ALA A 46 -8.65 -24.12 12.41
C ALA A 46 -8.79 -25.66 12.36
N ALA A 47 -7.81 -26.41 12.86
CA ALA A 47 -7.90 -27.87 12.99
C ALA A 47 -8.91 -28.29 14.08
N SER A 48 -9.19 -27.42 15.05
CA SER A 48 -10.17 -27.69 16.12
C SER A 48 -11.61 -27.32 15.75
N GLY A 49 -11.81 -26.68 14.59
CA GLY A 49 -13.11 -26.23 14.09
C GLY A 49 -13.00 -25.01 13.16
N PRO A 50 -14.11 -24.56 12.55
CA PRO A 50 -14.10 -23.36 11.72
C PRO A 50 -13.66 -22.13 12.53
N LEU A 51 -12.87 -21.26 11.91
CA LEU A 51 -12.42 -20.00 12.52
C LEU A 51 -13.61 -19.09 12.80
N SER A 52 -13.58 -18.36 13.92
CA SER A 52 -14.52 -17.25 14.15
C SER A 52 -14.30 -16.13 13.12
N ASP A 53 -15.29 -15.28 12.92
CA ASP A 53 -15.17 -14.11 12.02
C ASP A 53 -13.97 -13.23 12.38
N GLY A 54 -13.71 -13.04 13.68
CA GLY A 54 -12.55 -12.30 14.17
C GLY A 54 -11.22 -13.00 13.87
N GLN A 55 -11.13 -14.31 14.08
CA GLN A 55 -9.94 -15.09 13.74
C GLN A 55 -9.67 -15.10 12.24
N MET A 56 -10.71 -15.24 11.42
CA MET A 56 -10.64 -15.18 9.97
C MET A 56 -10.12 -13.82 9.50
N ALA A 57 -10.72 -12.72 9.99
CA ALA A 57 -10.29 -11.37 9.63
C ALA A 57 -8.82 -11.10 10.01
N MET A 58 -8.38 -11.61 11.16
CA MET A 58 -6.98 -11.53 11.60
C MET A 58 -6.03 -12.32 10.71
N LEU A 59 -6.38 -13.56 10.35
CA LEU A 59 -5.57 -14.38 9.45
C LEU A 59 -5.46 -13.75 8.06
N VAL A 60 -6.59 -13.26 7.52
CA VAL A 60 -6.60 -12.52 6.24
C VAL A 60 -5.70 -11.29 6.32
N ALA A 61 -5.79 -10.49 7.39
CA ALA A 61 -4.95 -9.30 7.55
C ALA A 61 -3.45 -9.63 7.64
N ALA A 62 -3.08 -10.71 8.33
CA ALA A 62 -1.68 -11.15 8.40
C ALA A 62 -1.14 -11.63 7.05
N LEU A 63 -1.93 -12.43 6.34
CA LEU A 63 -1.58 -12.92 5.01
C LEU A 63 -1.51 -11.78 3.99
N ASP A 64 -2.41 -10.80 4.06
CA ASP A 64 -2.41 -9.62 3.19
C ASP A 64 -1.18 -8.74 3.42
N GLU A 65 -0.80 -8.46 4.68
CA GLU A 65 0.42 -7.73 5.00
C GLU A 65 1.69 -8.49 4.56
N ALA A 66 1.70 -9.82 4.71
CA ALA A 66 2.81 -10.65 4.22
C ALA A 66 2.91 -10.64 2.69
N ARG A 67 1.77 -10.69 1.99
CA ARG A 67 1.69 -10.51 0.53
C ARG A 67 2.22 -9.14 0.12
N MET A 68 1.79 -8.07 0.78
CA MET A 68 2.27 -6.70 0.49
C MET A 68 3.77 -6.57 0.71
N ALA A 69 4.32 -7.18 1.77
CA ALA A 69 5.75 -7.21 2.04
C ALA A 69 6.52 -7.99 0.96
N ASP A 70 6.06 -9.18 0.55
CA ASP A 70 6.69 -9.97 -0.53
C ASP A 70 6.68 -9.20 -1.85
N GLU A 71 5.56 -8.56 -2.20
CA GLU A 71 5.44 -7.74 -3.41
C GLU A 71 6.31 -6.49 -3.42
N SER A 72 6.64 -5.97 -2.23
CA SER A 72 7.57 -4.85 -2.05
C SER A 72 9.03 -5.32 -2.00
N GLY A 73 9.28 -6.62 -2.18
CA GLY A 73 10.61 -7.21 -2.21
C GLY A 73 11.22 -7.45 -0.82
N GLN A 74 10.39 -7.62 0.21
CA GLN A 74 10.82 -7.88 1.58
C GLN A 74 10.76 -9.39 1.88
N ARG A 75 11.90 -10.02 2.19
CA ARG A 75 12.02 -11.47 2.45
C ARG A 75 11.13 -11.92 3.61
N LYS A 76 10.91 -11.07 4.62
CA LYS A 76 10.03 -11.40 5.76
C LYS A 76 8.61 -11.78 5.34
N GLY A 77 8.06 -11.10 4.33
CA GLY A 77 6.74 -11.43 3.77
C GLY A 77 6.76 -12.81 3.14
N ARG A 78 7.76 -13.06 2.29
CA ARG A 78 7.96 -14.37 1.66
C ARG A 78 8.13 -15.50 2.66
N THR A 79 8.98 -15.29 3.67
CA THR A 79 9.26 -16.26 4.73
C THR A 79 7.98 -16.58 5.50
N LEU A 80 7.19 -15.58 5.92
CA LEU A 80 5.92 -15.87 6.59
C LEU A 80 4.98 -16.70 5.70
N LEU A 81 4.84 -16.33 4.42
CA LEU A 81 3.95 -17.05 3.50
C LEU A 81 4.38 -18.51 3.29
N ASP A 82 5.68 -18.76 3.16
CA ASP A 82 6.23 -20.11 3.02
C ASP A 82 6.08 -20.90 4.34
N ASP A 83 6.36 -20.29 5.49
CA ASP A 83 6.14 -20.90 6.82
C ASP A 83 4.66 -21.26 7.04
N MET A 84 3.72 -20.39 6.68
CA MET A 84 2.29 -20.66 6.84
C MET A 84 1.81 -21.77 5.90
N ARG A 85 2.39 -21.90 4.70
CA ARG A 85 2.13 -23.05 3.80
C ARG A 85 2.61 -24.35 4.43
N ASP A 86 3.79 -24.35 5.04
CA ASP A 86 4.33 -25.51 5.75
C ASP A 86 3.45 -25.89 6.96
N VAL A 87 2.96 -24.90 7.72
CA VAL A 87 2.00 -25.14 8.81
C VAL A 87 0.72 -25.78 8.30
N VAL A 88 0.15 -25.31 7.19
CA VAL A 88 -1.04 -25.93 6.58
C VAL A 88 -0.74 -27.36 6.10
N ALA A 89 0.43 -27.60 5.49
CA ALA A 89 0.83 -28.94 5.06
C ALA A 89 1.02 -29.92 6.23
N LEU A 90 1.41 -29.44 7.41
CA LEU A 90 1.50 -30.28 8.61
C LEU A 90 0.13 -30.68 9.19
N LEU A 91 -0.95 -29.99 8.81
CA LEU A 91 -2.32 -30.32 9.21
C LEU A 91 -2.98 -31.41 8.32
N ASP A 92 -2.30 -31.91 7.28
CA ASP A 92 -2.88 -32.77 6.22
C ASP A 92 -3.71 -33.94 6.77
N ALA A 93 -3.29 -34.58 7.86
CA ALA A 93 -4.02 -35.69 8.47
C ALA A 93 -5.29 -35.29 9.27
N ASP A 94 -5.39 -34.03 9.68
CA ASP A 94 -6.46 -33.48 10.55
C ASP A 94 -7.39 -32.49 9.79
N LEU A 95 -7.17 -32.29 8.50
CA LEU A 95 -7.89 -31.31 7.68
C LEU A 95 -9.29 -31.81 7.28
N THR A 96 -10.32 -31.33 7.98
CA THR A 96 -11.70 -31.51 7.53
C THR A 96 -12.02 -30.67 6.30
N SER A 97 -13.05 -31.06 5.52
CA SER A 97 -13.53 -30.29 4.36
C SER A 97 -13.88 -28.83 4.72
N GLN A 98 -14.47 -28.63 5.90
CA GLN A 98 -14.87 -27.30 6.39
C GLN A 98 -13.65 -26.45 6.78
N THR A 99 -12.64 -27.06 7.42
CA THR A 99 -11.38 -26.40 7.75
C THR A 99 -10.61 -26.01 6.49
N ALA A 100 -10.53 -26.90 5.50
CA ALA A 100 -9.83 -26.63 4.26
C ALA A 100 -10.48 -25.48 3.47
N LEU A 101 -11.82 -25.44 3.40
CA LEU A 101 -12.55 -24.32 2.81
C LEU A 101 -12.32 -23.01 3.57
N SER A 102 -12.33 -23.04 4.91
CA SER A 102 -12.04 -21.88 5.74
C SER A 102 -10.63 -21.32 5.47
N LEU A 103 -9.61 -22.18 5.42
CA LEU A 103 -8.23 -21.75 5.13
C LEU A 103 -8.09 -21.28 3.68
N SER A 104 -8.69 -21.98 2.72
CA SER A 104 -8.71 -21.55 1.32
C SER A 104 -9.30 -20.14 1.17
N SER A 105 -10.44 -19.89 1.83
CA SER A 105 -11.08 -18.57 1.91
C SER A 105 -10.15 -17.50 2.47
N ALA A 106 -9.39 -17.79 3.53
CA ALA A 106 -8.45 -16.85 4.11
C ALA A 106 -7.35 -16.42 3.12
N TRP A 107 -6.76 -17.38 2.39
CA TRP A 107 -5.74 -17.08 1.36
C TRP A 107 -6.33 -16.30 0.19
N THR A 108 -7.45 -16.76 -0.34
CA THR A 108 -8.11 -16.10 -1.49
C THR A 108 -8.49 -14.67 -1.15
N ARG A 109 -9.04 -14.41 0.05
CA ARG A 109 -9.39 -13.05 0.52
C ARG A 109 -8.17 -12.16 0.76
N ALA A 110 -7.02 -12.74 1.07
CA ALA A 110 -5.75 -12.02 1.13
C ALA A 110 -5.10 -11.81 -0.25
N GLY A 111 -5.75 -12.25 -1.35
CA GLY A 111 -5.22 -12.13 -2.70
C GLY A 111 -4.07 -13.11 -3.01
N LEU A 112 -4.00 -14.24 -2.31
CA LEU A 112 -2.97 -15.26 -2.45
C LEU A 112 -3.52 -16.54 -3.06
N THR A 113 -2.67 -17.30 -3.76
CA THR A 113 -2.99 -18.68 -4.16
C THR A 113 -3.00 -19.58 -2.93
N PRO A 114 -4.10 -20.30 -2.65
CA PRO A 114 -4.15 -21.21 -1.52
C PRO A 114 -3.13 -22.37 -1.63
N PRO A 115 -2.64 -22.92 -0.50
CA PRO A 115 -1.67 -24.02 -0.50
C PRO A 115 -2.20 -25.29 -1.19
N PRO A 116 -1.39 -25.99 -2.02
CA PRO A 116 -1.81 -27.23 -2.67
C PRO A 116 -2.24 -28.34 -1.70
N SER A 117 -1.73 -28.34 -0.46
CA SER A 117 -2.10 -29.29 0.59
C SER A 117 -3.58 -29.25 0.96
N LEU A 118 -4.30 -28.17 0.64
CA LEU A 118 -5.75 -28.09 0.85
C LEU A 118 -6.56 -28.98 -0.11
N ALA A 119 -5.96 -29.46 -1.21
CA ALA A 119 -6.64 -30.16 -2.30
C ALA A 119 -7.21 -31.54 -1.94
N HIS A 120 -6.91 -32.07 -0.74
CA HIS A 120 -7.23 -33.44 -0.34
C HIS A 120 -8.46 -33.55 0.57
N ALA A 121 -9.04 -32.43 1.02
CA ALA A 121 -9.98 -32.44 2.14
C ALA A 121 -11.48 -32.53 1.76
N VAL A 122 -11.87 -32.23 0.51
CA VAL A 122 -13.30 -32.01 0.15
C VAL A 122 -13.93 -33.16 -0.65
N ILE A 123 -13.16 -34.20 -1.02
CA ILE A 123 -13.63 -35.28 -1.90
C ILE A 123 -13.47 -36.65 -1.21
N PRO A 124 -14.38 -37.63 -1.44
CA PRO A 124 -14.32 -38.95 -0.79
C PRO A 124 -12.98 -39.67 -1.01
N GLU A 125 -12.62 -40.56 -0.09
CA GLU A 125 -11.39 -41.39 -0.11
C GLU A 125 -11.19 -42.27 -1.37
N ASP A 126 -12.13 -42.26 -2.32
CA ASP A 126 -12.09 -43.06 -3.55
C ASP A 126 -11.61 -42.24 -4.77
N PRO A 127 -10.32 -42.33 -5.15
CA PRO A 127 -9.77 -41.65 -6.33
C PRO A 127 -10.38 -42.12 -7.66
N ASP A 128 -11.06 -43.28 -7.71
CA ASP A 128 -11.74 -43.76 -8.90
C ASP A 128 -13.11 -43.09 -9.13
N ALA A 129 -13.59 -42.26 -8.18
CA ALA A 129 -14.89 -41.57 -8.28
C ALA A 129 -14.97 -40.53 -9.43
N PHE A 130 -13.83 -40.13 -10.01
CA PHE A 130 -13.74 -39.17 -11.12
C PHE A 130 -13.33 -39.81 -12.45
N ALA A 131 -13.20 -41.14 -12.49
CA ALA A 131 -12.87 -41.86 -13.70
C ALA A 131 -14.11 -42.04 -14.60
N ASP A 132 -14.02 -41.60 -15.86
CA ASP A 132 -15.06 -41.77 -16.90
C ASP A 132 -14.53 -42.53 -18.13
N ILE A 133 -15.47 -42.98 -18.96
CA ILE A 133 -15.34 -43.64 -20.25
C ILE A 133 -14.49 -42.78 -21.19
N ASN A 134 -13.39 -43.38 -21.68
CA ASN A 134 -12.36 -42.78 -22.55
C ASN A 134 -11.27 -41.95 -21.85
N GLY A 135 -11.16 -42.01 -20.52
CA GLY A 135 -10.00 -41.49 -19.79
C GLY A 135 -9.95 -39.97 -19.63
N ILE A 136 -11.08 -39.28 -19.78
CA ILE A 136 -11.20 -37.85 -19.45
C ILE A 136 -11.94 -37.74 -18.11
N PRO A 137 -11.41 -37.03 -17.09
CA PRO A 137 -12.07 -36.92 -15.80
C PRO A 137 -13.49 -36.34 -15.91
N ASP A 138 -14.45 -36.92 -15.19
CA ASP A 138 -15.82 -36.40 -15.06
C ASP A 138 -16.30 -36.42 -13.60
N ILE A 139 -17.37 -35.68 -13.31
CA ILE A 139 -18.02 -35.65 -11.99
C ILE A 139 -19.50 -36.06 -12.15
N PRO A 140 -20.07 -36.93 -11.29
CA PRO A 140 -21.48 -37.30 -11.37
C PRO A 140 -22.44 -36.09 -11.28
N ASP A 141 -23.60 -36.14 -11.96
CA ASP A 141 -24.59 -35.03 -11.94
C ASP A 141 -25.06 -34.72 -10.53
N GLU A 142 -25.36 -35.73 -9.71
CA GLU A 142 -25.82 -35.54 -8.33
C GLU A 142 -24.77 -34.84 -7.45
N MET A 143 -23.49 -35.17 -7.64
CA MET A 143 -22.39 -34.55 -6.90
C MET A 143 -22.18 -33.10 -7.34
N PHE A 144 -22.18 -32.85 -8.65
CA PHE A 144 -22.11 -31.50 -9.20
C PHE A 144 -23.28 -30.64 -8.70
N ASP A 145 -24.51 -31.14 -8.83
CA ASP A 145 -25.72 -30.40 -8.45
C ASP A 145 -25.77 -30.16 -6.93
N GLY A 146 -25.26 -31.08 -6.10
CA GLY A 146 -25.11 -30.89 -4.66
C GLY A 146 -24.17 -29.74 -4.32
N ILE A 147 -22.97 -29.72 -4.92
CA ILE A 147 -22.00 -28.64 -4.75
C ILE A 147 -22.54 -27.33 -5.30
N PHE A 148 -23.05 -27.33 -6.53
CA PHE A 148 -23.58 -26.15 -7.22
C PHE A 148 -24.80 -25.54 -6.52
N LYS A 149 -25.69 -26.36 -5.94
CA LYS A 149 -26.81 -25.89 -5.13
C LYS A 149 -26.34 -25.26 -3.82
N GLY A 150 -25.29 -25.80 -3.20
CA GLY A 150 -24.61 -25.17 -2.07
C GLY A 150 -24.09 -23.78 -2.41
N LEU A 151 -23.56 -23.60 -3.63
CA LEU A 151 -23.09 -22.30 -4.12
C LEU A 151 -24.25 -21.31 -4.36
N ASN A 152 -25.34 -21.75 -5.00
CA ASN A 152 -26.48 -20.86 -5.30
C ASN A 152 -27.35 -20.49 -4.07
N GLY A 153 -27.20 -21.17 -2.94
CA GLY A 153 -27.97 -20.90 -1.72
C GLY A 153 -27.69 -19.55 -1.05
N ILE A 154 -26.62 -18.86 -1.45
CA ILE A 154 -26.15 -17.60 -0.87
C ILE A 154 -26.81 -16.35 -1.51
N GLY A 155 -27.59 -16.52 -2.58
CA GLY A 155 -28.47 -15.48 -3.11
C GLY A 155 -27.79 -14.41 -3.98
N GLU A 156 -26.61 -14.70 -4.53
CA GLU A 156 -25.89 -13.77 -5.43
C GLU A 156 -25.95 -14.22 -6.90
N ASP A 157 -26.87 -13.62 -7.67
CA ASP A 157 -27.06 -13.90 -9.11
C ASP A 157 -26.05 -13.16 -10.01
N SER A 158 -24.74 -13.21 -9.72
CA SER A 158 -23.72 -12.52 -10.53
C SER A 158 -22.49 -13.38 -10.87
N VAL A 159 -21.84 -13.09 -12.00
CA VAL A 159 -20.65 -13.84 -12.45
C VAL A 159 -19.52 -13.66 -11.44
N SER A 160 -19.29 -12.43 -10.97
CA SER A 160 -18.22 -12.11 -10.02
C SER A 160 -18.42 -12.83 -8.68
N ALA A 161 -19.67 -12.92 -8.19
CA ALA A 161 -20.00 -13.70 -7.00
C ALA A 161 -19.69 -15.19 -7.19
N MET A 162 -20.14 -15.78 -8.31
CA MET A 162 -19.84 -17.17 -8.64
C MET A 162 -18.33 -17.41 -8.71
N LEU A 163 -17.57 -16.53 -9.35
CA LEU A 163 -16.10 -16.64 -9.43
C LEU A 163 -15.45 -16.56 -8.05
N ALA A 164 -15.85 -15.61 -7.19
CA ALA A 164 -15.32 -15.50 -5.83
C ALA A 164 -15.54 -16.79 -5.03
N MET A 165 -16.74 -17.38 -5.13
CA MET A 165 -17.04 -18.65 -4.46
C MET A 165 -16.23 -19.82 -5.03
N LEU A 166 -16.03 -19.85 -6.35
CA LEU A 166 -15.18 -20.85 -7.01
C LEU A 166 -13.70 -20.69 -6.64
N ASP A 167 -13.20 -19.47 -6.50
CA ASP A 167 -11.82 -19.19 -6.09
C ASP A 167 -11.55 -19.63 -4.64
N GLU A 168 -12.57 -19.64 -3.76
CA GLU A 168 -12.47 -20.19 -2.40
C GLU A 168 -12.58 -21.73 -2.40
N MET A 169 -13.38 -22.33 -3.30
CA MET A 169 -13.69 -23.76 -3.30
C MET A 169 -12.73 -24.62 -4.15
N LEU A 170 -12.43 -24.23 -5.39
CA LEU A 170 -11.64 -25.05 -6.32
C LEU A 170 -10.27 -25.48 -5.76
N PRO A 171 -9.53 -24.63 -5.02
CA PRO A 171 -8.25 -25.02 -4.45
C PRO A 171 -8.33 -26.20 -3.47
N THR A 172 -9.50 -26.46 -2.88
CA THR A 172 -9.72 -27.60 -1.99
C THR A 172 -10.06 -28.90 -2.72
N LEU A 173 -10.10 -28.88 -4.05
CA LEU A 173 -10.30 -30.05 -4.91
C LEU A 173 -8.97 -30.45 -5.57
N PRO A 174 -8.75 -31.72 -5.91
CA PRO A 174 -7.63 -32.14 -6.76
C PRO A 174 -7.79 -31.63 -8.21
N PRO A 175 -6.70 -31.49 -8.98
CA PRO A 175 -6.72 -30.93 -10.33
C PRO A 175 -7.71 -31.61 -11.29
N GLU A 176 -7.85 -32.93 -11.23
CA GLU A 176 -8.78 -33.70 -12.07
C GLU A 176 -10.24 -33.33 -11.77
N ALA A 177 -10.57 -33.14 -10.50
CA ALA A 177 -11.90 -32.72 -10.07
C ALA A 177 -12.18 -31.25 -10.40
N ARG A 178 -11.17 -30.36 -10.29
CA ARG A 178 -11.28 -28.96 -10.75
C ARG A 178 -11.61 -28.92 -12.25
N PHE A 179 -10.87 -29.67 -13.05
CA PHE A 179 -11.10 -29.79 -14.49
C PHE A 179 -12.51 -30.29 -14.79
N ALA A 180 -12.93 -31.40 -14.17
CA ALA A 180 -14.24 -32.01 -14.40
C ALA A 180 -15.39 -31.06 -14.00
N PHE A 181 -15.27 -30.42 -12.83
CA PHE A 181 -16.27 -29.48 -12.31
C PHE A 181 -16.44 -28.29 -13.25
N ILE A 182 -15.36 -27.63 -13.67
CA ILE A 182 -15.42 -26.45 -14.54
C ILE A 182 -15.90 -26.81 -15.95
N ARG A 183 -15.45 -27.96 -16.48
CA ARG A 183 -15.96 -28.48 -17.76
C ARG A 183 -17.48 -28.64 -17.72
N LYS A 184 -18.01 -29.14 -16.61
CA LYS A 184 -19.44 -29.39 -16.42
C LYS A 184 -20.25 -28.13 -16.14
N LEU A 185 -19.67 -27.18 -15.40
CA LEU A 185 -20.20 -25.83 -15.23
C LEU A 185 -20.43 -25.18 -16.59
N ALA A 186 -19.44 -25.20 -17.48
CA ALA A 186 -19.51 -24.56 -18.79
C ALA A 186 -20.59 -25.12 -19.72
N THR A 187 -21.01 -26.39 -19.53
CA THR A 187 -22.06 -27.02 -20.35
C THR A 187 -23.47 -26.83 -19.79
N ARG A 188 -23.62 -26.23 -18.61
CA ARG A 188 -24.93 -25.91 -18.04
C ARG A 188 -25.68 -24.88 -18.91
N PRO A 189 -26.99 -25.04 -19.14
CA PRO A 189 -27.75 -24.19 -20.07
C PRO A 189 -27.82 -22.72 -19.64
N GLU A 190 -27.67 -22.44 -18.35
CA GLU A 190 -27.65 -21.09 -17.78
C GLU A 190 -26.55 -20.24 -18.43
N SER A 191 -26.90 -19.00 -18.78
CA SER A 191 -25.97 -18.04 -19.39
C SER A 191 -24.84 -17.68 -18.42
N LEU A 192 -25.17 -17.52 -17.15
CA LEU A 192 -24.23 -17.22 -16.06
C LEU A 192 -23.08 -18.21 -15.99
N CYS A 193 -23.36 -19.50 -16.15
CA CYS A 193 -22.34 -20.55 -16.12
C CYS A 193 -21.39 -20.47 -17.32
N GLY A 194 -21.91 -20.11 -18.50
CA GLY A 194 -21.09 -19.86 -19.69
C GLY A 194 -20.19 -18.63 -19.51
N ASP A 195 -20.72 -17.55 -18.95
CA ASP A 195 -19.97 -16.32 -18.68
C ASP A 195 -18.87 -16.53 -17.63
N ALA A 196 -19.16 -17.29 -16.56
CA ALA A 196 -18.17 -17.70 -15.57
C ALA A 196 -17.08 -18.59 -16.21
N ALA A 197 -17.46 -19.57 -17.02
CA ALA A 197 -16.49 -20.40 -17.74
C ALA A 197 -15.60 -19.60 -18.68
N ALA A 198 -16.12 -18.57 -19.37
CA ALA A 198 -15.28 -17.68 -20.16
C ALA A 198 -14.27 -16.93 -19.29
N ALA A 199 -14.68 -16.38 -18.15
CA ALA A 199 -13.79 -15.69 -17.23
C ALA A 199 -12.68 -16.61 -16.68
N LEU A 200 -13.00 -17.88 -16.40
CA LEU A 200 -12.05 -18.90 -15.94
C LEU A 200 -10.98 -19.29 -16.98
N LEU A 201 -11.09 -18.85 -18.24
CA LEU A 201 -9.97 -18.93 -19.20
C LEU A 201 -8.76 -18.07 -18.78
N LEU A 202 -8.97 -17.08 -17.91
CA LEU A 202 -7.92 -16.24 -17.33
C LEU A 202 -7.31 -16.86 -16.06
N ALA A 203 -7.79 -18.02 -15.60
CA ALA A 203 -7.27 -18.67 -14.41
C ALA A 203 -5.81 -19.10 -14.61
N THR A 204 -4.98 -18.88 -13.60
CA THR A 204 -3.58 -19.31 -13.58
C THR A 204 -3.43 -20.82 -13.39
N ASP A 205 -4.44 -21.48 -12.82
CA ASP A 205 -4.50 -22.93 -12.70
C ASP A 205 -4.85 -23.57 -14.06
N ALA A 206 -3.94 -24.40 -14.57
CA ALA A 206 -4.09 -25.10 -15.84
C ALA A 206 -5.30 -26.06 -15.86
N SER A 207 -5.66 -26.66 -14.73
CA SER A 207 -6.81 -27.56 -14.63
C SER A 207 -8.13 -26.80 -14.82
N VAL A 208 -8.23 -25.60 -14.24
CA VAL A 208 -9.39 -24.72 -14.32
C VAL A 208 -9.54 -24.15 -15.73
N SER A 209 -8.48 -23.57 -16.28
CA SER A 209 -8.50 -22.97 -17.63
C SER A 209 -8.71 -24.02 -18.73
N SER A 210 -8.13 -25.23 -18.60
CA SER A 210 -8.37 -26.35 -19.52
C SER A 210 -9.79 -26.91 -19.42
N GLY A 211 -10.34 -26.98 -18.21
CA GLY A 211 -11.73 -27.38 -17.98
C GLY A 211 -12.70 -26.40 -18.64
N ALA A 212 -12.47 -25.10 -18.45
CA ALA A 212 -13.23 -24.03 -19.07
C ALA A 212 -13.17 -24.10 -20.60
N LEU A 213 -11.97 -24.24 -21.17
CA LEU A 213 -11.78 -24.34 -22.63
C LEU A 213 -12.50 -25.55 -23.22
N THR A 214 -12.37 -26.72 -22.57
CA THR A 214 -13.02 -27.96 -23.01
C THR A 214 -14.54 -27.85 -22.92
N GLY A 215 -15.05 -27.34 -21.80
CA GLY A 215 -16.48 -27.17 -21.58
C GLY A 215 -17.12 -26.16 -22.54
N LEU A 216 -16.44 -25.05 -22.83
CA LEU A 216 -16.89 -24.07 -23.84
C LEU A 216 -16.89 -24.65 -25.26
N ALA A 217 -15.94 -25.53 -25.58
CA ALA A 217 -15.94 -26.24 -26.85
C ALA A 217 -17.14 -27.20 -26.97
N LEU A 218 -17.49 -27.91 -25.88
CA LEU A 218 -18.69 -28.76 -25.83
C LEU A 218 -19.97 -27.91 -25.95
N ARG A 219 -20.04 -26.78 -25.23
CA ARG A 219 -21.16 -25.83 -25.34
C ARG A 219 -21.35 -25.31 -26.76
N GLN A 220 -20.25 -25.02 -27.46
CA GLN A 220 -20.27 -24.62 -28.87
C GLN A 220 -20.78 -25.75 -29.78
N GLN A 221 -20.33 -27.00 -29.56
CA GLN A 221 -20.79 -28.16 -30.34
C GLN A 221 -22.28 -28.44 -30.15
N ALA A 222 -22.81 -28.20 -28.95
CA ALA A 222 -24.24 -28.29 -28.64
C ALA A 222 -25.08 -27.17 -29.28
N GLY A 223 -24.45 -26.08 -29.74
CA GLY A 223 -25.14 -24.91 -30.28
C GLY A 223 -25.55 -23.87 -29.24
N ASP A 224 -25.12 -24.01 -27.98
CA ASP A 224 -25.53 -23.19 -26.83
C ASP A 224 -24.58 -22.00 -26.56
N LEU A 225 -23.72 -21.66 -27.52
CA LEU A 225 -22.83 -20.51 -27.43
C LEU A 225 -23.55 -19.25 -27.93
N SER A 226 -23.81 -18.27 -27.07
CA SER A 226 -24.46 -17.00 -27.45
C SER A 226 -23.49 -16.01 -28.12
N GLN A 227 -24.00 -15.00 -28.84
CA GLN A 227 -23.17 -13.93 -29.42
C GLN A 227 -22.44 -13.11 -28.33
N ALA A 228 -23.09 -12.88 -27.19
CA ALA A 228 -22.49 -12.19 -26.05
C ALA A 228 -21.29 -12.98 -25.50
N LEU A 229 -21.46 -14.29 -25.31
CA LEU A 229 -20.40 -15.18 -24.86
C LEU A 229 -19.26 -15.29 -25.88
N LEU A 230 -19.58 -15.38 -27.17
CA LEU A 230 -18.57 -15.34 -28.24
C LEU A 230 -17.76 -14.03 -28.23
N SER A 231 -18.42 -12.90 -27.96
CA SER A 231 -17.75 -11.60 -27.83
C SER A 231 -16.81 -11.54 -26.63
N ARG A 232 -17.22 -12.09 -25.48
CA ARG A 232 -16.36 -12.25 -24.29
C ARG A 232 -15.13 -13.12 -24.60
N ILE A 233 -15.33 -14.29 -25.21
CA ILE A 233 -14.22 -15.18 -25.61
C ILE A 233 -13.26 -14.48 -26.57
N THR A 234 -13.78 -13.72 -27.54
CA THR A 234 -12.95 -12.97 -28.50
C THR A 234 -12.14 -11.85 -27.83
N LEU A 235 -12.72 -11.20 -26.81
CA LEU A 235 -12.02 -10.20 -26.00
C LEU A 235 -10.89 -10.85 -25.19
N ILE A 236 -11.18 -11.93 -24.47
CA ILE A 236 -10.19 -12.68 -23.67
C ILE A 236 -9.05 -13.21 -24.54
N ARG A 237 -9.37 -13.69 -25.75
CA ARG A 237 -8.38 -14.17 -26.73
C ARG A 237 -7.33 -13.11 -27.07
N SER A 238 -7.68 -11.83 -26.94
CA SER A 238 -6.75 -10.73 -27.19
C SER A 238 -5.84 -10.40 -26.00
N TRP A 239 -6.17 -10.90 -24.81
CA TRP A 239 -5.44 -10.68 -23.56
C TRP A 239 -4.50 -11.85 -23.25
N LEU A 240 -4.76 -13.04 -23.77
CA LEU A 240 -3.95 -14.24 -23.54
C LEU A 240 -2.73 -14.34 -24.47
N GLN A 241 -1.65 -14.96 -23.96
CA GLN A 241 -0.43 -15.28 -24.70
C GLN A 241 -0.14 -16.79 -24.80
N ASP A 242 -0.85 -17.63 -24.03
CA ASP A 242 -0.65 -19.09 -24.04
C ASP A 242 -1.02 -19.70 -25.41
N PRO A 243 -0.06 -20.29 -26.15
CA PRO A 243 -0.31 -20.80 -27.50
C PRO A 243 -1.34 -21.93 -27.59
N ASP A 244 -1.46 -22.77 -26.56
CA ASP A 244 -2.35 -23.93 -26.57
C ASP A 244 -3.78 -23.52 -26.23
N ILE A 245 -3.96 -22.65 -25.23
CA ILE A 245 -5.26 -22.04 -24.93
C ILE A 245 -5.75 -21.23 -26.15
N LEU A 246 -4.88 -20.39 -26.73
CA LEU A 246 -5.22 -19.60 -27.92
C LEU A 246 -5.65 -20.48 -29.10
N ARG A 247 -4.96 -21.60 -29.35
CA ARG A 247 -5.32 -22.53 -30.43
C ARG A 247 -6.70 -23.16 -30.19
N GLY A 248 -7.03 -23.49 -28.95
CA GLY A 248 -8.35 -23.99 -28.58
C GLY A 248 -9.45 -22.93 -28.78
N MET A 249 -9.21 -21.70 -28.31
CA MET A 249 -10.15 -20.58 -28.48
C MET A 249 -10.38 -20.25 -29.95
N ASP A 250 -9.32 -20.21 -30.77
CA ASP A 250 -9.42 -19.96 -32.20
C ASP A 250 -10.27 -21.03 -32.92
N LYS A 251 -10.27 -22.28 -32.44
CA LYS A 251 -11.17 -23.34 -32.94
C LYS A 251 -12.63 -23.06 -32.57
N ILE A 252 -12.91 -22.69 -31.31
CA ILE A 252 -14.25 -22.34 -30.84
C ILE A 252 -14.82 -21.17 -31.65
N ILE A 253 -14.04 -20.08 -31.77
CA ILE A 253 -14.44 -18.88 -32.52
C ILE A 253 -14.72 -19.22 -33.98
N ARG A 254 -13.82 -19.95 -34.65
CA ARG A 254 -14.00 -20.34 -36.06
C ARG A 254 -15.21 -21.24 -36.25
N SER A 255 -15.49 -22.13 -35.31
CA SER A 255 -16.64 -23.02 -35.35
C SER A 255 -17.95 -22.24 -35.20
N ALA A 256 -18.03 -21.35 -34.20
CA ALA A 256 -19.18 -20.48 -33.96
C ALA A 256 -19.49 -19.56 -35.15
N LEU A 257 -18.47 -18.97 -35.77
CA LEU A 257 -18.63 -18.12 -36.96
C LEU A 257 -19.18 -18.90 -38.18
N LYS A 258 -18.91 -20.21 -38.29
CA LYS A 258 -19.43 -21.06 -39.37
C LYS A 258 -20.88 -21.46 -39.17
N THR A 259 -21.28 -21.77 -37.94
CA THR A 259 -22.64 -22.20 -37.61
C THR A 259 -23.63 -21.05 -37.56
N GLY A 260 -23.14 -19.80 -37.44
CA GLY A 260 -23.95 -18.61 -37.25
C GLY A 260 -24.47 -18.56 -35.81
N THR A 261 -24.18 -17.49 -35.08
CA THR A 261 -24.65 -17.34 -33.71
C THR A 261 -25.85 -16.37 -33.68
N PRO A 262 -26.98 -16.72 -33.04
CA PRO A 262 -28.17 -15.87 -33.01
C PRO A 262 -27.84 -14.48 -32.49
N ALA A 263 -28.18 -13.45 -33.26
CA ALA A 263 -27.97 -12.06 -32.87
C ALA A 263 -28.98 -11.67 -31.78
N THR A 264 -28.48 -11.41 -30.58
CA THR A 264 -29.22 -10.72 -29.51
C THR A 264 -28.20 -9.96 -28.67
N ASP A 265 -28.23 -8.63 -28.70
CA ASP A 265 -28.98 -7.83 -27.73
C ASP A 265 -28.75 -6.33 -27.99
N THR A 266 -29.81 -5.54 -27.94
CA THR A 266 -29.77 -4.07 -28.04
C THR A 266 -29.37 -3.49 -26.68
N ARG A 267 -28.15 -3.76 -26.21
CA ARG A 267 -27.66 -3.17 -24.95
C ARG A 267 -27.56 -1.65 -25.11
N SER A 268 -28.19 -0.89 -24.21
CA SER A 268 -28.08 0.57 -24.23
C SER A 268 -26.61 0.97 -24.08
N LYS A 269 -26.14 1.90 -24.91
CA LYS A 269 -24.77 2.41 -24.82
C LYS A 269 -24.52 2.94 -23.41
N PRO A 270 -23.54 2.41 -22.67
CA PRO A 270 -23.27 2.87 -21.31
C PRO A 270 -22.77 4.33 -21.35
N LYS A 271 -23.17 5.08 -20.34
CA LYS A 271 -22.71 6.45 -20.10
C LYS A 271 -21.84 6.45 -18.85
N ILE A 272 -20.56 6.79 -19.03
CA ILE A 272 -19.63 7.06 -17.94
C ILE A 272 -19.87 8.51 -17.49
N HIS A 273 -20.33 8.70 -16.26
CA HIS A 273 -20.64 10.03 -15.71
C HIS A 273 -19.43 10.70 -15.07
N ARG A 274 -18.54 9.91 -14.47
CA ARG A 274 -17.37 10.39 -13.75
C ARG A 274 -16.29 9.32 -13.73
N VAL A 275 -15.04 9.73 -13.86
CA VAL A 275 -13.86 8.89 -13.72
C VAL A 275 -12.93 9.57 -12.72
N VAL A 276 -12.51 8.84 -11.70
CA VAL A 276 -11.49 9.31 -10.76
C VAL A 276 -10.35 8.30 -10.72
N SER A 277 -9.12 8.77 -10.54
CA SER A 277 -7.96 7.91 -10.41
C SER A 277 -7.00 8.45 -9.37
N SER A 278 -6.45 7.57 -8.53
CA SER A 278 -5.32 7.94 -7.68
C SER A 278 -4.11 8.24 -8.57
N MET A 279 -3.18 9.04 -8.04
CA MET A 279 -1.82 9.02 -8.56
C MET A 279 -1.23 7.61 -8.38
N VAL A 280 -0.21 7.28 -9.17
CA VAL A 280 0.63 6.11 -8.97
C VAL A 280 1.50 6.34 -7.73
N ASP A 281 1.40 5.44 -6.77
CA ASP A 281 2.18 5.45 -5.53
C ASP A 281 3.61 4.90 -5.73
N GLY A 282 4.44 4.91 -4.68
CA GLY A 282 5.83 4.47 -4.78
C GLY A 282 5.99 2.97 -4.99
N SER A 283 4.95 2.19 -4.68
CA SER A 283 4.88 0.77 -5.00
C SER A 283 4.52 0.53 -6.47
N GLY A 284 4.12 1.56 -7.21
CA GLY A 284 3.63 1.46 -8.59
C GLY A 284 2.16 1.08 -8.71
N ALA A 285 1.36 1.19 -7.63
CA ALA A 285 -0.06 0.91 -7.62
C ALA A 285 -0.90 2.15 -7.97
N GLN A 286 -2.02 1.92 -8.65
CA GLN A 286 -2.95 2.96 -9.06
C GLN A 286 -4.39 2.46 -9.03
N SER A 287 -5.27 3.18 -8.34
CA SER A 287 -6.71 2.94 -8.37
C SER A 287 -7.39 3.77 -9.45
N LEU A 288 -8.33 3.15 -10.17
CA LEU A 288 -9.20 3.78 -11.16
C LEU A 288 -10.65 3.43 -10.83
N SER A 289 -11.52 4.43 -10.73
CA SER A 289 -12.94 4.26 -10.43
C SER A 289 -13.82 5.00 -11.43
N MET A 290 -14.90 4.35 -11.89
CA MET A 290 -15.80 4.88 -12.91
C MET A 290 -17.26 4.76 -12.47
N ALA A 291 -17.97 5.87 -12.42
CA ALA A 291 -19.42 5.90 -12.19
C ALA A 291 -20.16 5.74 -13.53
N ILE A 292 -20.83 4.61 -13.72
CA ILE A 292 -21.38 4.20 -15.01
C ILE A 292 -22.91 4.03 -14.91
N GLN A 293 -23.62 4.38 -15.98
CA GLN A 293 -25.05 4.13 -16.13
C GLN A 293 -25.33 3.45 -17.46
N SER A 294 -26.10 2.37 -17.43
CA SER A 294 -26.63 1.73 -18.64
C SER A 294 -28.15 1.55 -18.48
N GLY A 295 -28.92 2.25 -19.31
CA GLY A 295 -30.37 2.34 -19.14
C GLY A 295 -30.74 2.93 -17.77
N GLY A 296 -31.57 2.21 -17.01
CA GLY A 296 -31.95 2.57 -15.64
C GLY A 296 -30.94 2.09 -14.57
N ARG A 297 -30.00 1.21 -14.91
CA ARG A 297 -29.05 0.63 -13.96
C ARG A 297 -27.83 1.53 -13.78
N ARG A 298 -27.33 1.60 -12.55
CA ARG A 298 -26.13 2.35 -12.17
C ARG A 298 -25.14 1.41 -11.50
N ALA A 299 -23.86 1.65 -11.72
CA ALA A 299 -22.80 0.88 -11.12
C ALA A 299 -21.54 1.72 -10.93
N LEU A 300 -20.67 1.29 -10.03
CA LEU A 300 -19.34 1.80 -9.81
C LEU A 300 -18.34 0.70 -10.18
N ALA A 301 -17.57 0.90 -11.25
CA ALA A 301 -16.46 0.02 -11.56
C ALA A 301 -15.21 0.51 -10.84
N VAL A 302 -14.46 -0.39 -10.22
CA VAL A 302 -13.20 -0.12 -9.52
C VAL A 302 -12.14 -1.07 -10.08
N VAL A 303 -10.96 -0.53 -10.39
CA VAL A 303 -9.83 -1.29 -10.94
C VAL A 303 -8.55 -0.87 -10.23
N LEU A 304 -7.74 -1.87 -9.85
CA LEU A 304 -6.39 -1.69 -9.33
C LEU A 304 -5.37 -2.07 -10.40
N LEU A 305 -4.54 -1.10 -10.79
CA LEU A 305 -3.40 -1.30 -11.68
C LEU A 305 -2.13 -1.38 -10.84
N LYS A 306 -1.19 -2.24 -11.24
CA LYS A 306 0.11 -2.38 -10.56
C LYS A 306 1.23 -2.52 -11.57
N GLN A 307 2.21 -1.63 -11.49
CA GLN A 307 3.42 -1.71 -12.33
C GLN A 307 4.14 -3.05 -12.14
N GLY A 308 4.56 -3.67 -13.24
CA GLY A 308 5.11 -5.03 -13.25
C GLY A 308 4.08 -6.17 -13.18
N PHE A 309 2.79 -5.87 -12.99
CA PHE A 309 1.71 -6.88 -12.93
C PHE A 309 0.58 -6.61 -13.93
N GLY A 310 0.26 -5.35 -14.23
CA GLY A 310 -0.88 -4.99 -15.06
C GLY A 310 -2.17 -4.78 -14.25
N VAL A 311 -3.28 -5.41 -14.66
CA VAL A 311 -4.58 -5.29 -13.97
C VAL A 311 -4.65 -6.30 -12.83
N LYS A 312 -4.45 -5.82 -11.60
CA LYS A 312 -4.34 -6.65 -10.41
C LYS A 312 -5.68 -7.06 -9.82
N ASP A 313 -6.62 -6.12 -9.79
CA ASP A 313 -7.97 -6.36 -9.31
C ASP A 313 -8.97 -5.51 -10.10
N ALA A 314 -10.19 -5.99 -10.25
CA ALA A 314 -11.26 -5.31 -10.97
C ALA A 314 -12.62 -5.86 -10.56
N PHE A 315 -13.54 -4.99 -10.19
CA PHE A 315 -14.92 -5.37 -9.83
C PHE A 315 -15.92 -4.26 -10.13
N VAL A 316 -17.20 -4.62 -10.13
CA VAL A 316 -18.32 -3.71 -10.37
C VAL A 316 -19.31 -3.79 -9.22
N LEU A 317 -19.51 -2.65 -8.55
CA LEU A 317 -20.50 -2.51 -7.49
C LEU A 317 -21.82 -1.95 -8.07
N PRO A 318 -22.94 -2.67 -7.98
CA PRO A 318 -24.24 -2.11 -8.36
C PRO A 318 -24.63 -0.97 -7.41
N CYS A 319 -25.23 0.09 -7.95
CA CYS A 319 -25.77 1.20 -7.16
C CYS A 319 -27.30 1.23 -7.31
N THR A 320 -28.00 1.32 -6.19
CA THR A 320 -29.46 1.45 -6.10
C THR A 320 -29.94 2.83 -6.58
N SER A 321 -29.10 3.87 -6.51
CA SER A 321 -29.49 5.23 -6.91
C SER A 321 -28.33 6.08 -7.45
N ALA A 322 -28.68 7.20 -8.09
CA ALA A 322 -27.70 8.21 -8.52
C ALA A 322 -26.99 8.88 -7.34
N SER A 323 -27.68 9.03 -6.21
CA SER A 323 -27.14 9.66 -5.01
C SER A 323 -26.10 8.77 -4.35
N GLU A 324 -26.40 7.47 -4.20
CA GLU A 324 -25.46 6.47 -3.70
C GLU A 324 -24.20 6.39 -4.58
N GLN A 325 -24.38 6.29 -5.89
CA GLN A 325 -23.26 6.27 -6.83
C GLN A 325 -22.35 7.50 -6.68
N LYS A 326 -22.94 8.69 -6.54
CA LYS A 326 -22.21 9.94 -6.32
C LYS A 326 -21.47 9.96 -4.97
N GLN A 327 -22.11 9.44 -3.92
CA GLN A 327 -21.52 9.35 -2.59
C GLN A 327 -20.32 8.41 -2.57
N MET A 328 -20.47 7.19 -3.10
CA MET A 328 -19.39 6.19 -3.13
C MET A 328 -18.16 6.69 -3.90
N ILE A 329 -18.35 7.22 -5.11
CA ILE A 329 -17.21 7.72 -5.90
C ILE A 329 -16.59 9.01 -5.29
N ALA A 330 -17.37 9.83 -4.58
CA ALA A 330 -16.83 10.97 -3.85
C ALA A 330 -16.02 10.54 -2.62
N GLN A 331 -16.48 9.50 -1.91
CA GLN A 331 -15.74 8.92 -0.79
C GLN A 331 -14.39 8.37 -1.25
N ILE A 332 -14.37 7.53 -2.30
CA ILE A 332 -13.12 7.01 -2.89
C ILE A 332 -12.20 8.16 -3.28
N ALA A 333 -12.74 9.21 -3.91
CA ALA A 333 -11.92 10.33 -4.34
C ALA A 333 -11.30 11.11 -3.18
N ASN A 334 -12.05 11.30 -2.09
CA ASN A 334 -11.57 12.01 -0.90
C ASN A 334 -10.54 11.20 -0.11
N GLU A 335 -10.77 9.89 0.06
CA GLU A 335 -9.90 9.01 0.85
C GLU A 335 -8.55 8.75 0.18
N SER A 336 -8.54 8.59 -1.16
CA SER A 336 -7.32 8.29 -1.92
C SER A 336 -6.62 9.54 -2.50
N GLY A 337 -7.17 10.74 -2.29
CA GLY A 337 -6.70 11.94 -2.97
C GLY A 337 -6.80 11.84 -4.50
N ALA A 338 -7.80 11.13 -5.01
CA ALA A 338 -7.95 10.86 -6.44
C ALA A 338 -8.22 12.14 -7.25
N LEU A 339 -7.71 12.14 -8.47
CA LEU A 339 -7.90 13.19 -9.45
C LEU A 339 -9.04 12.84 -10.42
N GLU A 340 -9.76 13.86 -10.87
CA GLU A 340 -10.70 13.71 -11.98
C GLU A 340 -9.96 13.33 -13.26
N ALA A 341 -10.45 12.31 -13.95
CA ALA A 341 -9.89 11.82 -15.20
C ALA A 341 -10.97 11.69 -16.28
N THR A 342 -10.57 11.22 -17.46
CA THR A 342 -11.48 11.00 -18.58
C THR A 342 -11.69 9.52 -18.86
N ALA A 343 -12.77 9.18 -19.57
CA ALA A 343 -12.99 7.81 -20.05
C ALA A 343 -11.87 7.35 -21.01
N ASP A 344 -11.33 8.28 -21.82
CA ASP A 344 -10.22 7.99 -22.74
C ASP A 344 -8.93 7.68 -21.97
N TYR A 345 -8.67 8.40 -20.87
CA TYR A 345 -7.56 8.09 -19.98
C TYR A 345 -7.74 6.70 -19.35
N ALA A 346 -8.91 6.41 -18.79
CA ALA A 346 -9.24 5.10 -18.21
C ALA A 346 -8.99 3.96 -19.21
N PHE A 347 -9.53 4.10 -20.43
CA PHE A 347 -9.32 3.13 -21.51
C PHE A 347 -7.83 2.94 -21.83
N THR A 348 -7.09 4.04 -21.94
CA THR A 348 -5.66 4.02 -22.29
C THR A 348 -4.81 3.39 -21.18
N ALA A 349 -5.07 3.74 -19.91
CA ALA A 349 -4.37 3.18 -18.76
C ALA A 349 -4.59 1.66 -18.64
N LEU A 350 -5.83 1.19 -18.86
CA LEU A 350 -6.16 -0.23 -18.91
C LEU A 350 -5.44 -0.95 -20.06
N SER A 351 -5.36 -0.33 -21.24
CA SER A 351 -4.62 -0.88 -22.37
C SER A 351 -3.12 -1.03 -22.09
N TRP A 352 -2.50 -0.07 -21.40
CA TRP A 352 -1.10 -0.18 -20.96
C TRP A 352 -0.92 -1.28 -19.92
N ALA A 353 -1.80 -1.34 -18.92
CA ALA A 353 -1.75 -2.35 -17.88
C ALA A 353 -1.91 -3.77 -18.45
N LEU A 354 -2.78 -3.96 -19.45
CA LEU A 354 -2.89 -5.24 -20.16
C LEU A 354 -1.60 -5.62 -20.90
N ALA A 355 -0.96 -4.68 -21.58
CA ALA A 355 0.31 -4.96 -22.27
C ALA A 355 1.45 -5.23 -21.31
N GLU A 356 1.49 -4.52 -20.18
CA GLU A 356 2.44 -4.76 -19.10
C GLU A 356 2.24 -6.15 -18.49
N GLY A 357 1.00 -6.55 -18.21
CA GLY A 357 0.73 -7.88 -17.68
C GLY A 357 1.17 -8.99 -18.65
N GLN A 358 0.86 -8.82 -19.95
CA GLN A 358 1.34 -9.74 -20.99
C GLN A 358 2.86 -9.84 -21.05
N ALA A 359 3.58 -8.71 -20.96
CA ALA A 359 5.05 -8.70 -20.99
C ALA A 359 5.66 -9.42 -19.77
N ASN A 360 4.95 -9.43 -18.64
CA ASN A 360 5.38 -10.07 -17.40
C ASN A 360 4.78 -11.48 -17.19
N GLY A 361 4.00 -11.98 -18.15
CA GLY A 361 3.36 -13.30 -18.05
C GLY A 361 2.26 -13.38 -16.99
N THR A 362 1.67 -12.25 -16.60
CA THR A 362 0.57 -12.19 -15.64
C THR A 362 -0.78 -12.07 -16.35
N MET A 363 -1.81 -12.70 -15.77
CA MET A 363 -3.18 -12.62 -16.26
C MET A 363 -3.90 -11.43 -15.61
N PRO A 364 -4.75 -10.70 -16.35
CA PRO A 364 -5.60 -9.68 -15.74
C PRO A 364 -6.66 -10.32 -14.83
N ALA A 365 -7.05 -9.61 -13.77
CA ALA A 365 -8.16 -10.02 -12.91
C ALA A 365 -9.44 -10.32 -13.72
N ALA A 366 -10.11 -11.44 -13.42
CA ALA A 366 -11.28 -11.92 -14.16
C ALA A 366 -12.43 -10.89 -14.19
N GLY A 367 -12.64 -10.15 -13.10
CA GLY A 367 -13.67 -9.11 -13.00
C GLY A 367 -13.44 -7.91 -13.93
N LEU A 368 -12.27 -7.81 -14.59
CA LEU A 368 -12.04 -6.84 -15.68
C LEU A 368 -13.06 -7.02 -16.81
N LEU A 369 -13.56 -8.23 -17.05
CA LEU A 369 -14.59 -8.49 -18.05
C LEU A 369 -15.88 -7.71 -17.74
N ASP A 370 -16.32 -7.75 -16.49
CA ASP A 370 -17.52 -7.04 -16.06
C ASP A 370 -17.31 -5.53 -16.11
N VAL A 371 -16.11 -5.05 -15.78
CA VAL A 371 -15.73 -3.63 -15.94
C VAL A 371 -15.78 -3.21 -17.41
N VAL A 372 -15.18 -3.98 -18.32
CA VAL A 372 -15.14 -3.68 -19.75
C VAL A 372 -16.54 -3.63 -20.34
N GLU A 373 -17.39 -4.59 -20.00
CA GLU A 373 -18.78 -4.60 -20.45
C GLU A 373 -19.59 -3.44 -19.90
N THR A 374 -19.45 -3.18 -18.60
CA THR A 374 -20.18 -2.10 -17.91
C THR A 374 -19.77 -0.75 -18.50
N ALA A 375 -18.47 -0.52 -18.70
CA ALA A 375 -17.93 0.72 -19.26
C ALA A 375 -18.12 0.87 -20.78
N GLY A 376 -18.43 -0.22 -21.49
CA GLY A 376 -18.56 -0.21 -22.96
C GLY A 376 -17.21 -0.22 -23.69
N PHE A 377 -16.17 -0.80 -23.08
CA PHE A 377 -14.81 -0.88 -23.62
C PHE A 377 -14.56 -2.15 -24.45
N ALA A 378 -15.51 -2.57 -25.29
CA ALA A 378 -15.45 -3.85 -26.02
C ALA A 378 -14.18 -4.05 -26.89
N ASN A 379 -13.54 -2.95 -27.30
CA ASN A 379 -12.30 -2.94 -28.07
C ASN A 379 -11.05 -2.77 -27.20
N LEU A 380 -11.13 -2.98 -25.88
CA LEU A 380 -9.98 -2.91 -25.01
C LEU A 380 -8.97 -3.98 -25.41
N ARG A 381 -7.81 -3.54 -25.90
CA ARG A 381 -6.71 -4.38 -26.34
C ARG A 381 -5.42 -3.95 -25.64
N PRO A 382 -4.50 -4.88 -25.36
CA PRO A 382 -3.17 -4.55 -24.89
C PRO A 382 -2.49 -3.58 -25.86
N ARG A 383 -1.90 -2.51 -25.34
CA ARG A 383 -1.10 -1.56 -26.09
C ARG A 383 0.18 -1.27 -25.33
N SER A 384 1.31 -1.79 -25.81
CA SER A 384 2.61 -1.47 -25.25
C SER A 384 2.90 0.02 -25.38
N ALA A 385 3.46 0.60 -24.32
CA ALA A 385 3.92 1.97 -24.31
C ALA A 385 5.11 2.06 -23.36
N ASP A 386 6.23 2.62 -23.82
CA ASP A 386 7.36 2.93 -22.98
C ASP A 386 7.19 4.29 -22.26
N ILE A 387 8.22 4.72 -21.52
CA ILE A 387 8.20 5.98 -20.77
C ILE A 387 7.98 7.17 -21.72
N ALA A 388 8.58 7.16 -22.91
CA ALA A 388 8.48 8.25 -23.88
C ALA A 388 7.10 8.26 -24.55
N ASP A 389 6.54 7.10 -24.89
CA ASP A 389 5.19 6.97 -25.44
C ASP A 389 4.13 7.54 -24.48
N ILE A 390 4.25 7.24 -23.18
CA ILE A 390 3.33 7.73 -22.15
C ILE A 390 3.53 9.22 -21.92
N ALA A 391 4.78 9.70 -21.85
CA ALA A 391 5.06 11.12 -21.72
C ALA A 391 4.54 11.94 -22.92
N ALA A 392 4.59 11.39 -24.13
CA ALA A 392 4.04 12.03 -25.33
C ALA A 392 2.51 12.17 -25.29
N ILE A 393 1.80 11.36 -24.52
CA ILE A 393 0.35 11.52 -24.31
C ILE A 393 0.04 12.66 -23.36
N ALA A 394 0.93 12.93 -22.40
CA ALA A 394 0.84 14.08 -21.53
C ALA A 394 1.27 15.40 -22.21
N ASP A 395 2.12 15.32 -23.24
CA ASP A 395 2.61 16.44 -24.04
C ASP A 395 2.52 16.15 -25.55
N PRO A 396 1.30 16.11 -26.14
CA PRO A 396 1.09 15.69 -27.52
C PRO A 396 1.70 16.63 -28.57
N GLU A 397 1.91 17.89 -28.22
CA GLU A 397 2.55 18.90 -29.08
C GLU A 397 4.08 18.92 -28.91
N GLY A 398 4.63 18.14 -27.98
CA GLY A 398 6.06 18.15 -27.65
C GLY A 398 6.54 19.50 -27.11
N ALA A 399 5.64 20.27 -26.47
CA ALA A 399 5.95 21.61 -25.98
C ALA A 399 7.13 21.58 -25.00
N VAL A 400 7.18 20.60 -24.09
CA VAL A 400 8.27 20.43 -23.13
C VAL A 400 9.60 20.13 -23.85
N SER A 401 9.57 19.26 -24.85
CA SER A 401 10.79 18.88 -25.60
C SER A 401 11.35 20.02 -26.45
N THR A 402 10.51 20.94 -26.93
CA THR A 402 10.93 22.14 -27.68
C THR A 402 11.50 23.25 -26.80
N LEU A 403 11.31 23.19 -25.47
CA LEU A 403 11.87 24.19 -24.55
C LEU A 403 13.40 24.17 -24.55
N SER A 404 13.98 25.35 -24.30
CA SER A 404 15.42 25.47 -24.07
C SER A 404 15.87 24.58 -22.91
N VAL A 405 17.14 24.16 -22.92
CA VAL A 405 17.74 23.32 -21.85
C VAL A 405 17.54 23.96 -20.47
N ARG A 406 17.64 25.30 -20.38
CA ARG A 406 17.40 26.05 -19.13
C ARG A 406 15.95 25.97 -18.67
N ALA A 407 15.00 26.15 -19.58
CA ALA A 407 13.57 26.10 -19.26
C ALA A 407 13.14 24.69 -18.84
N ARG A 408 13.59 23.65 -19.55
CA ARG A 408 13.39 22.25 -19.11
C ARG A 408 14.03 21.99 -17.74
N GLY A 409 15.25 22.49 -17.53
CA GLY A 409 15.91 22.43 -16.23
C GLY A 409 15.08 23.06 -15.12
N SER A 410 14.43 24.19 -15.37
CA SER A 410 13.53 24.84 -14.40
C SER A 410 12.31 23.98 -14.06
N LEU A 411 11.70 23.31 -15.04
CA LEU A 411 10.59 22.39 -14.81
C LEU A 411 11.02 21.19 -13.96
N ILE A 412 12.20 20.63 -14.21
CA ILE A 412 12.76 19.55 -13.39
C ILE A 412 13.00 20.04 -11.95
N MET A 413 13.54 21.25 -11.77
CA MET A 413 13.82 21.81 -10.44
C MET A 413 12.55 22.08 -9.64
N ALA A 414 11.42 22.39 -10.29
CA ALA A 414 10.14 22.61 -9.61
C ALA A 414 9.63 21.37 -8.85
N SER A 415 10.14 20.17 -9.19
CA SER A 415 9.82 18.93 -8.49
C SER A 415 10.20 18.90 -7.00
N GLU A 416 11.00 19.87 -6.53
CA GLU A 416 11.29 20.08 -5.10
C GLU A 416 10.02 20.37 -4.29
N HIS A 417 8.99 20.95 -4.91
CA HIS A 417 7.76 21.36 -4.25
C HIS A 417 6.63 20.34 -4.40
N TRP A 418 6.83 19.23 -5.12
CA TRP A 418 5.79 18.22 -5.30
C TRP A 418 5.27 17.63 -3.97
N PRO A 419 6.09 17.38 -2.94
CA PRO A 419 5.57 16.89 -1.67
C PRO A 419 4.58 17.85 -0.98
N ASP A 420 4.71 19.16 -1.22
CA ASP A 420 3.75 20.16 -0.71
C ASP A 420 2.41 20.12 -1.46
N HIS A 421 2.40 19.56 -2.68
CA HIS A 421 1.25 19.54 -3.59
C HIS A 421 0.54 18.19 -3.64
N PHE A 422 1.27 17.09 -3.43
CA PHE A 422 0.78 15.74 -3.61
C PHE A 422 1.05 14.89 -2.36
N PRO A 423 0.08 14.72 -1.45
CA PRO A 423 0.24 13.88 -0.27
C PRO A 423 0.68 12.43 -0.59
N ILE A 424 0.37 11.93 -1.79
CA ILE A 424 0.82 10.63 -2.25
C ILE A 424 2.36 10.50 -2.29
N SER A 425 3.11 11.61 -2.30
CA SER A 425 4.57 11.57 -2.27
C SER A 425 5.11 10.88 -1.04
N ASP A 426 4.37 10.87 0.08
CA ASP A 426 4.79 10.18 1.30
C ASP A 426 4.93 8.67 1.10
N SER A 427 4.31 8.12 0.04
CA SER A 427 4.49 6.72 -0.39
C SER A 427 5.70 6.51 -1.30
N TRP A 428 6.36 7.57 -1.78
CA TRP A 428 7.44 7.50 -2.76
C TRP A 428 8.78 7.22 -2.08
N PHE A 429 8.99 5.96 -1.72
CA PHE A 429 10.23 5.43 -1.19
C PHE A 429 10.47 3.99 -1.67
N GLU A 430 11.71 3.55 -1.59
CA GLU A 430 12.10 2.13 -1.67
C GLU A 430 12.26 1.57 -0.26
N ASP A 431 11.66 0.40 0.00
CA ASP A 431 11.71 -0.33 1.27
C ASP A 431 11.92 -1.85 1.09
N SER A 432 12.51 -2.22 -0.06
CA SER A 432 12.89 -3.59 -0.38
C SER A 432 14.10 -4.05 0.41
N ASP A 433 14.28 -5.37 0.53
CA ASP A 433 15.50 -5.92 1.15
C ASP A 433 16.76 -5.55 0.37
N ALA A 434 16.66 -5.38 -0.96
CA ALA A 434 17.80 -4.95 -1.76
C ALA A 434 18.22 -3.49 -1.46
N SER A 435 17.28 -2.63 -1.03
CA SER A 435 17.59 -1.29 -0.52
C SER A 435 18.15 -1.34 0.90
N SER A 436 17.59 -2.17 1.79
CA SER A 436 18.08 -2.35 3.16
C SER A 436 19.50 -2.94 3.17
N ASP A 437 19.74 -4.04 2.45
CA ASP A 437 21.05 -4.67 2.29
C ASP A 437 22.09 -3.68 1.72
N ALA A 438 21.67 -2.79 0.81
CA ALA A 438 22.55 -1.75 0.27
C ALA A 438 22.97 -0.73 1.33
N ILE A 439 22.07 -0.36 2.24
CA ILE A 439 22.32 0.54 3.37
C ILE A 439 23.19 -0.17 4.43
N GLU A 440 22.80 -1.37 4.86
CA GLU A 440 23.47 -2.14 5.92
C GLU A 440 24.89 -2.57 5.57
N SER A 441 25.17 -2.82 4.28
CA SER A 441 26.53 -3.18 3.83
C SER A 441 27.55 -2.02 3.96
N ALA A 442 27.10 -0.81 4.30
CA ALA A 442 27.94 0.36 4.40
C ALA A 442 28.32 0.68 5.86
N THR A 443 29.62 0.90 6.09
CA THR A 443 30.17 1.18 7.43
C THR A 443 30.19 2.67 7.82
N THR A 444 29.72 3.56 6.94
CA THR A 444 29.69 5.02 7.19
C THR A 444 28.46 5.64 6.52
N GLN A 445 27.94 6.74 7.09
CA GLN A 445 26.78 7.46 6.54
C GLN A 445 26.97 7.92 5.07
N ASN A 446 28.18 8.35 4.71
CA ASN A 446 28.50 8.71 3.32
C ASN A 446 28.44 7.50 2.38
N ALA A 447 28.88 6.33 2.86
CA ALA A 447 28.79 5.09 2.10
C ALA A 447 27.34 4.61 1.98
N MET A 448 26.54 4.69 3.04
CA MET A 448 25.09 4.40 3.02
C MET A 448 24.39 5.27 1.97
N THR A 449 24.59 6.58 2.04
CA THR A 449 24.03 7.55 1.09
C THR A 449 24.40 7.18 -0.35
N ARG A 450 25.68 6.90 -0.60
CA ARG A 450 26.16 6.49 -1.93
C ARG A 450 25.53 5.19 -2.40
N LYS A 451 25.41 4.18 -1.53
CA LYS A 451 24.86 2.86 -1.86
C LYS A 451 23.38 2.94 -2.18
N LEU A 452 22.60 3.72 -1.42
CA LEU A 452 21.19 3.94 -1.72
C LEU A 452 21.01 4.65 -3.07
N TRP A 453 21.83 5.67 -3.37
CA TRP A 453 21.83 6.29 -4.71
C TRP A 453 22.16 5.29 -5.83
N GLN A 454 23.11 4.37 -5.59
CA GLN A 454 23.43 3.31 -6.55
C GLN A 454 22.26 2.34 -6.74
N HIS A 455 21.54 2.00 -5.66
CA HIS A 455 20.34 1.18 -5.73
C HIS A 455 19.22 1.88 -6.53
N LEU A 456 18.92 3.15 -6.22
CA LEU A 456 17.92 3.95 -6.94
C LEU A 456 18.23 4.06 -8.44
N GLU A 457 19.51 4.10 -8.81
CA GLU A 457 19.93 4.07 -10.21
C GLU A 457 19.50 2.78 -10.93
N THR A 458 19.53 1.63 -10.25
CA THR A 458 19.01 0.35 -10.80
C THR A 458 17.49 0.38 -10.99
N ARG A 459 16.80 1.23 -10.22
CA ARG A 459 15.36 1.46 -10.23
C ARG A 459 14.95 2.66 -11.10
N ARG A 460 15.86 3.26 -11.87
CA ARG A 460 15.61 4.45 -12.71
C ARG A 460 14.36 4.32 -13.57
N ASN A 461 14.23 3.23 -14.31
CA ASN A 461 13.09 3.02 -15.23
C ASN A 461 11.78 2.84 -14.47
N PHE A 462 11.83 2.24 -13.27
CA PHE A 462 10.66 2.07 -12.43
C PHE A 462 10.09 3.44 -12.02
N TRP A 463 10.94 4.31 -11.47
CA TRP A 463 10.55 5.66 -11.06
C TRP A 463 10.17 6.56 -12.24
N ALA A 464 10.89 6.48 -13.36
CA ALA A 464 10.56 7.25 -14.56
C ALA A 464 9.17 6.88 -15.12
N MET A 465 8.79 5.59 -15.05
CA MET A 465 7.46 5.12 -15.42
C MET A 465 6.37 5.66 -14.48
N ILE A 466 6.60 5.67 -13.16
CA ILE A 466 5.69 6.30 -12.18
C ILE A 466 5.42 7.76 -12.56
N PHE A 467 6.47 8.54 -12.82
CA PHE A 467 6.33 9.95 -13.19
C PHE A 467 5.64 10.14 -14.55
N ALA A 468 5.91 9.29 -15.55
CA ALA A 468 5.23 9.35 -16.84
C ALA A 468 3.73 9.05 -16.73
N ARG A 469 3.35 8.00 -16.00
CA ARG A 469 1.94 7.63 -15.77
C ARG A 469 1.19 8.72 -15.00
N ASN A 470 1.84 9.30 -13.99
CA ASN A 470 1.30 10.45 -13.27
C ASN A 470 1.19 11.69 -14.17
N ALA A 471 2.13 11.93 -15.08
CA ALA A 471 2.02 13.01 -16.07
C ALA A 471 0.78 12.83 -16.97
N ALA A 472 0.53 11.61 -17.45
CA ALA A 472 -0.64 11.30 -18.27
C ALA A 472 -1.95 11.50 -17.49
N LEU A 473 -1.99 11.12 -16.21
CA LEU A 473 -3.15 11.38 -15.34
C LEU A 473 -3.37 12.90 -15.16
N LEU A 474 -2.32 13.64 -14.82
CA LEU A 474 -2.39 15.08 -14.61
C LEU A 474 -2.82 15.81 -15.89
N ALA A 475 -2.37 15.35 -17.06
CA ALA A 475 -2.83 15.87 -18.36
C ALA A 475 -4.34 15.65 -18.54
N ALA A 476 -4.85 14.45 -18.24
CA ALA A 476 -6.28 14.15 -18.27
C ALA A 476 -7.08 15.01 -17.27
N ALA A 477 -6.49 15.29 -16.10
CA ALA A 477 -7.04 16.17 -15.06
C ALA A 477 -6.87 17.67 -15.37
N LYS A 478 -6.19 18.03 -16.47
CA LYS A 478 -5.83 19.41 -16.85
C LYS A 478 -5.06 20.16 -15.76
N ASN A 479 -4.18 19.46 -15.05
CA ASN A 479 -3.38 20.04 -13.99
C ASN A 479 -2.19 20.84 -14.56
N PRO A 480 -1.92 22.06 -14.09
CA PRO A 480 -0.82 22.89 -14.61
C PRO A 480 0.59 22.33 -14.32
N ILE A 481 0.73 21.36 -13.41
CA ILE A 481 2.00 20.72 -13.03
C ILE A 481 2.40 19.65 -14.07
N THR A 482 1.51 19.24 -14.99
CA THR A 482 1.80 18.24 -16.04
C THR A 482 3.17 18.41 -16.74
N PRO A 483 3.56 19.62 -17.22
CA PRO A 483 4.85 19.81 -17.89
C PRO A 483 6.06 19.48 -17.01
N GLU A 484 5.95 19.61 -15.70
CA GLU A 484 7.01 19.27 -14.75
C GLU A 484 7.24 17.75 -14.70
N LEU A 485 6.17 16.96 -14.57
CA LEU A 485 6.28 15.50 -14.56
C LEU A 485 6.77 14.96 -15.90
N VAL A 486 6.31 15.54 -17.02
CA VAL A 486 6.83 15.21 -18.35
C VAL A 486 8.34 15.46 -18.41
N ALA A 487 8.80 16.63 -17.95
CA ALA A 487 10.22 16.99 -17.97
C ALA A 487 11.07 16.05 -17.10
N VAL A 488 10.59 15.67 -15.91
CA VAL A 488 11.28 14.72 -15.02
C VAL A 488 11.34 13.33 -15.64
N ALA A 489 10.21 12.80 -16.13
CA ALA A 489 10.15 11.47 -16.75
C ALA A 489 11.07 11.37 -17.98
N GLN A 490 11.01 12.35 -18.88
CA GLN A 490 11.89 12.43 -20.05
C GLN A 490 13.36 12.50 -19.63
N ALA A 491 13.71 13.40 -18.69
CA ALA A 491 15.10 13.54 -18.27
C ALA A 491 15.67 12.28 -17.61
N MET A 492 14.87 11.57 -16.81
CA MET A 492 15.28 10.30 -16.22
C MET A 492 15.46 9.21 -17.28
N SER A 493 14.54 9.12 -18.25
CA SER A 493 14.65 8.19 -19.38
C SER A 493 15.85 8.48 -20.29
N GLU A 494 16.23 9.75 -20.44
CA GLU A 494 17.41 10.19 -21.20
C GLU A 494 18.74 9.99 -20.46
N GLY A 495 18.71 9.43 -19.25
CA GLY A 495 19.92 9.15 -18.46
C GLY A 495 20.50 10.36 -17.72
N ARG A 496 19.70 11.41 -17.47
CA ARG A 496 20.12 12.48 -16.55
C ARG A 496 20.41 11.89 -15.17
N ASP A 497 21.51 12.31 -14.56
CA ASP A 497 21.85 11.97 -13.17
C ASP A 497 20.66 12.23 -12.23
N LEU A 498 20.24 11.21 -11.47
CA LEU A 498 19.09 11.28 -10.56
C LEU A 498 19.24 12.41 -9.55
N LYS A 499 20.47 12.71 -9.12
CA LYS A 499 20.75 13.80 -8.16
C LYS A 499 20.44 15.20 -8.71
N LYS A 500 20.16 15.32 -10.01
CA LYS A 500 19.74 16.58 -10.65
C LYS A 500 18.22 16.72 -10.75
N ALA A 501 17.46 15.76 -10.22
CA ALA A 501 16.01 15.85 -10.05
C ALA A 501 15.70 15.94 -8.54
N PRO A 502 15.24 17.10 -8.02
CA PRO A 502 14.96 17.27 -6.60
C PRO A 502 14.03 16.22 -6.01
N ILE A 503 13.00 15.78 -6.75
CA ILE A 503 12.11 14.72 -6.27
C ILE A 503 12.84 13.42 -5.93
N MET A 504 13.93 13.08 -6.63
CA MET A 504 14.70 11.88 -6.31
C MET A 504 15.50 12.02 -5.01
N HIS A 505 15.83 13.24 -4.57
CA HIS A 505 16.40 13.46 -3.23
C HIS A 505 15.34 13.22 -2.15
N PHE A 506 14.09 13.61 -2.41
CA PHE A 506 12.99 13.30 -1.51
C PHE A 506 12.76 11.78 -1.41
N VAL A 507 12.70 11.07 -2.54
CA VAL A 507 12.59 9.59 -2.56
C VAL A 507 13.74 8.94 -1.79
N HIS A 508 14.98 9.42 -2.01
CA HIS A 508 16.16 8.96 -1.30
C HIS A 508 16.07 9.18 0.22
N ALA A 509 15.57 10.34 0.67
CA ALA A 509 15.38 10.64 2.08
C ALA A 509 14.28 9.77 2.71
N MET A 510 13.14 9.62 2.02
CA MET A 510 12.03 8.80 2.50
C MET A 510 12.38 7.30 2.55
N SER A 511 13.20 6.82 1.62
CA SER A 511 13.79 5.47 1.70
C SER A 511 14.60 5.23 2.96
N PHE A 512 15.39 6.22 3.38
CA PHE A 512 16.14 6.14 4.62
C PHE A 512 15.23 6.14 5.84
N GLU A 513 14.21 7.00 5.85
CA GLU A 513 13.21 7.05 6.92
C GLU A 513 12.44 5.72 7.04
N ALA A 514 12.01 5.15 5.92
CA ALA A 514 11.37 3.85 5.86
C ALA A 514 12.27 2.74 6.44
N TRP A 515 13.55 2.69 6.04
CA TRP A 515 14.52 1.74 6.58
C TRP A 515 14.70 1.88 8.10
N VAL A 516 14.89 3.09 8.62
CA VAL A 516 15.02 3.34 10.07
C VAL A 516 13.79 2.86 10.84
N HIS A 517 12.59 3.05 10.29
CA HIS A 517 11.35 2.61 10.92
C HIS A 517 11.10 1.09 10.82
N GLN A 518 11.71 0.40 9.86
CA GLN A 518 11.61 -1.06 9.74
C GLN A 518 12.48 -1.80 10.78
N ASP A 519 13.65 -1.26 11.14
CA ASP A 519 14.59 -1.86 12.10
C ASP A 519 14.37 -1.43 13.56
N ALA A 520 13.41 -0.54 13.80
CA ALA A 520 13.01 -0.21 15.17
C ALA A 520 12.33 -1.43 15.82
N PRO A 521 12.78 -1.91 17.00
CA PRO A 521 12.10 -3.01 17.69
C PRO A 521 10.63 -2.62 17.91
N PRO A 522 9.67 -3.55 17.73
CA PRO A 522 8.28 -3.27 17.98
C PRO A 522 8.15 -2.77 19.42
N MET A 523 7.71 -1.53 19.57
CA MET A 523 7.44 -0.94 20.87
C MET A 523 6.56 -1.91 21.65
N PRO A 524 6.97 -2.37 22.85
CA PRO A 524 6.14 -3.26 23.64
C PRO A 524 4.78 -2.59 23.84
N PHE A 525 3.72 -3.35 23.56
CA PHE A 525 2.32 -2.95 23.72
C PHE A 525 2.11 -2.47 25.16
N GLY A 526 2.26 -1.16 25.37
CA GLY A 526 2.58 -0.65 26.71
C GLY A 526 2.59 0.86 26.80
N GLY A 527 1.49 1.49 26.38
CA GLY A 527 1.12 2.83 26.82
C GLY A 527 1.81 3.96 26.07
N LEU A 528 1.25 4.34 24.93
CA LEU A 528 1.18 5.73 24.44
C LEU A 528 0.22 5.76 23.24
N GLU A 529 -1.05 5.45 23.48
CA GLU A 529 -2.11 6.05 22.67
C GLU A 529 -2.12 7.54 23.03
N VAL A 530 -1.54 8.38 22.17
CA VAL A 530 -1.86 9.79 22.16
C VAL A 530 -2.84 9.98 21.02
N THR A 531 -4.13 9.84 21.35
CA THR A 531 -5.21 10.27 20.48
C THR A 531 -5.07 11.77 20.22
N GLU A 532 -5.42 12.23 19.02
CA GLU A 532 -5.44 13.65 18.65
C GLU A 532 -6.48 14.48 19.42
N GLU A 533 -7.18 13.89 20.40
CA GLU A 533 -8.03 14.62 21.31
C GLU A 533 -7.19 15.36 22.35
N ARG A 534 -7.17 16.69 22.23
CA ARG A 534 -6.75 17.61 23.30
C ARG A 534 -7.48 17.26 24.59
N ALA A 535 -6.80 16.58 25.50
CA ALA A 535 -7.25 16.48 26.88
C ALA A 535 -7.40 17.89 27.48
N ALA A 536 -8.49 18.12 28.21
CA ALA A 536 -8.78 19.41 28.82
C ALA A 536 -7.65 19.85 29.77
N PRO A 537 -7.45 21.18 29.99
CA PRO A 537 -6.43 21.67 30.90
C PRO A 537 -6.74 21.18 32.33
N GLY A 538 -5.93 20.25 32.85
CA GLY A 538 -6.07 19.75 34.23
C GLY A 538 -5.82 18.25 34.43
N THR A 539 -5.68 17.44 33.38
CA THR A 539 -5.44 15.98 33.49
C THR A 539 -4.08 15.55 32.98
N TYR A 540 -3.02 16.32 33.25
CA TYR A 540 -1.68 15.76 33.23
C TYR A 540 -1.47 15.05 34.56
N ALA A 541 -1.22 13.74 34.53
CA ALA A 541 -0.72 13.02 35.69
C ALA A 541 0.51 13.78 36.24
N GLU A 542 0.64 13.90 37.57
CA GLU A 542 1.80 14.54 38.20
C GLU A 542 3.08 13.92 37.64
N VAL A 543 3.79 14.69 36.80
CA VAL A 543 5.05 14.27 36.19
C VAL A 543 6.06 14.14 37.33
N ALA A 544 6.72 12.99 37.42
CA ALA A 544 7.77 12.78 38.41
C ALA A 544 8.80 13.95 38.38
N PRO A 545 9.23 14.49 39.52
CA PRO A 545 10.09 15.67 39.54
C PRO A 545 11.44 15.35 38.89
N PHE A 546 11.86 16.17 37.91
CA PHE A 546 13.19 16.11 37.34
C PHE A 546 14.19 16.82 38.27
N GLY A 547 14.77 16.07 39.20
CA GLY A 547 15.68 16.57 40.21
C GLY A 547 17.15 16.32 39.88
N THR A 548 18.01 16.62 40.85
CA THR A 548 19.48 16.45 40.74
C THR A 548 19.89 14.99 40.50
N LYS A 549 19.04 14.01 40.87
CA LYS A 549 19.30 12.59 40.67
C LYS A 549 19.08 12.19 39.21
N GLU A 550 17.97 12.64 38.62
CA GLU A 550 17.58 12.40 37.24
C GLU A 550 18.56 13.11 36.29
N GLN A 551 18.97 14.35 36.61
CA GLN A 551 20.00 15.09 35.87
C GLN A 551 21.35 14.35 35.85
N LYS A 552 21.81 13.83 36.99
CA LYS A 552 23.06 13.05 37.07
C LYS A 552 22.98 11.72 36.31
N ALA A 553 21.80 11.09 36.32
CA ALA A 553 21.57 9.86 35.56
C ALA A 553 21.59 10.13 34.05
N LEU A 554 20.95 11.21 33.61
CA LEU A 554 20.94 11.64 32.21
C LEU A 554 22.35 12.03 31.75
N ASP A 555 23.10 12.83 32.52
CA ASP A 555 24.50 13.18 32.22
C ASP A 555 25.39 11.95 32.05
N LYS A 556 25.22 10.94 32.92
CA LYS A 556 26.00 9.70 32.82
C LYS A 556 25.75 8.95 31.50
N LEU A 557 24.53 8.97 31.00
CA LEU A 557 24.14 8.28 29.76
C LEU A 557 24.53 9.07 28.50
N LEU A 558 24.59 10.41 28.58
CA LEU A 558 24.96 11.28 27.45
C LEU A 558 26.48 11.44 27.27
N ARG A 559 27.25 11.23 28.34
CA ARG A 559 28.71 11.41 28.35
C ARG A 559 29.47 10.58 27.30
N PRO A 560 29.14 9.30 27.04
CA PRO A 560 29.80 8.52 25.99
C PRO A 560 29.68 9.18 24.60
N ALA A 561 28.50 9.69 24.27
CA ALA A 561 28.22 10.42 23.02
C ALA A 561 28.79 11.86 22.99
N LYS A 562 29.55 12.25 24.02
CA LYS A 562 30.11 13.60 24.21
C LYS A 562 29.03 14.70 24.20
N ILE A 563 27.77 14.34 24.44
CA ILE A 563 26.69 15.30 24.63
C ILE A 563 26.76 15.81 26.07
N THR A 564 26.70 17.13 26.22
CA THR A 564 26.74 17.77 27.53
C THR A 564 25.32 18.15 27.98
N PRO A 565 25.07 18.25 29.30
CA PRO A 565 23.75 18.68 29.80
C PRO A 565 23.29 20.03 29.25
N PRO A 566 24.13 21.10 29.17
CA PRO A 566 23.71 22.37 28.56
C PRO A 566 23.27 22.24 27.11
N TRP A 567 23.93 21.39 26.31
CA TRP A 567 23.54 21.13 24.92
C TRP A 567 22.16 20.46 24.85
N MET A 568 21.95 19.42 25.66
CA MET A 568 20.67 18.70 25.74
C MET A 568 19.53 19.63 26.19
N GLU A 569 19.78 20.49 27.17
CA GLU A 569 18.80 21.49 27.61
C GLU A 569 18.45 22.49 26.50
N GLY A 570 19.43 22.90 25.69
CA GLY A 570 19.22 23.73 24.51
C GLY A 570 18.34 23.05 23.47
N PHE A 571 18.67 21.79 23.15
CA PHE A 571 17.92 20.96 22.22
C PHE A 571 16.45 20.81 22.64
N LEU A 572 16.19 20.42 23.88
CA LEU A 572 14.83 20.28 24.42
C LEU A 572 14.07 21.61 24.45
N THR A 573 14.76 22.72 24.71
CA THR A 573 14.14 24.06 24.65
C THR A 573 13.74 24.41 23.22
N GLY A 574 14.55 24.04 22.23
CA GLY A 574 14.21 24.17 20.80
C GLY A 574 12.90 23.46 20.49
N LEU A 575 12.77 22.19 20.88
CA LEU A 575 11.54 21.42 20.68
C LEU A 575 10.31 22.08 21.32
N CYS A 576 10.44 22.52 22.56
CA CYS A 576 9.34 23.17 23.31
C CYS A 576 8.92 24.54 22.76
N THR A 577 9.75 25.16 21.91
CA THR A 577 9.51 26.53 21.41
C THR A 577 9.33 26.59 19.89
N ALA A 578 9.28 25.43 19.22
CA ALA A 578 9.00 25.34 17.80
C ALA A 578 7.62 25.95 17.44
N PRO A 579 7.48 26.69 16.33
CA PRO A 579 6.19 27.27 15.95
C PRO A 579 5.08 26.25 15.67
N LYS A 580 5.44 25.02 15.30
CA LYS A 580 4.54 23.87 15.19
C LYS A 580 4.99 22.80 16.19
N PHE A 581 4.04 22.03 16.72
CA PHE A 581 4.32 20.94 17.64
C PHE A 581 5.11 19.83 16.95
N ILE A 582 6.23 19.44 17.53
CA ILE A 582 7.08 18.34 17.06
C ILE A 582 6.74 17.11 17.89
N LYS A 583 6.27 16.04 17.24
CA LYS A 583 5.85 14.83 17.94
C LYS A 583 7.05 14.13 18.59
N PRO A 584 6.89 13.48 19.76
CA PRO A 584 7.96 12.71 20.40
C PRO A 584 8.65 11.71 19.48
N SER A 585 7.89 11.01 18.63
CA SER A 585 8.43 10.08 17.64
C SER A 585 9.45 10.71 16.68
N GLU A 586 9.33 12.01 16.37
CA GLU A 586 10.21 12.70 15.41
C GLU A 586 11.54 13.13 16.05
N TRP A 587 11.49 13.68 17.28
CA TRP A 587 12.70 14.18 17.94
C TRP A 587 13.45 13.11 18.75
N ILE A 588 12.78 12.02 19.15
CA ILE A 588 13.45 10.86 19.76
C ILE A 588 14.44 10.24 18.76
N VAL A 589 14.07 10.10 17.49
CA VAL A 589 14.95 9.60 16.42
C VAL A 589 16.18 10.49 16.26
N THR A 590 16.01 11.82 16.41
CA THR A 590 17.12 12.77 16.31
C THR A 590 18.13 12.58 17.45
N ILE A 591 17.67 12.38 18.68
CA ILE A 591 18.57 12.09 19.81
C ILE A 591 19.18 10.70 19.67
N PHE A 592 18.38 9.71 19.25
CA PHE A 592 18.80 8.33 19.03
C PHE A 592 19.98 8.25 18.06
N ASN A 593 19.89 8.92 16.91
CA ASN A 593 20.96 8.96 15.91
C ASN A 593 22.28 9.57 16.41
N VAL A 594 22.26 10.32 17.52
CA VAL A 594 23.47 10.93 18.09
C VAL A 594 24.06 10.08 19.21
N VAL A 595 23.26 9.23 19.88
CA VAL A 595 23.67 8.52 21.11
C VAL A 595 23.71 7.01 20.99
N ALA A 596 23.03 6.41 20.00
CA ALA A 596 22.81 4.96 19.93
C ALA A 596 24.11 4.14 19.91
N ASP A 597 25.10 4.55 19.11
CA ASP A 597 26.38 3.84 18.96
C ASP A 597 27.27 3.91 20.20
N ASP A 598 27.03 4.87 21.09
CA ASP A 598 27.85 5.15 22.26
C ASP A 598 27.25 4.61 23.57
N LEU A 599 26.04 4.03 23.52
CA LEU A 599 25.39 3.43 24.69
C LEU A 599 25.87 1.99 24.93
N ALA A 600 26.02 1.64 26.20
CA ALA A 600 26.60 0.34 26.60
C ALA A 600 25.62 -0.84 26.51
N SER A 601 24.31 -0.59 26.44
CA SER A 601 23.27 -1.62 26.37
C SER A 601 21.89 -1.06 25.99
N ASP A 602 21.00 -1.93 25.52
CA ASP A 602 19.59 -1.61 25.26
C ASP A 602 18.84 -1.15 26.53
N ALA A 603 19.27 -1.61 27.70
CA ALA A 603 18.72 -1.16 28.98
C ALA A 603 19.10 0.30 29.29
N ASP A 604 20.31 0.71 28.90
CA ASP A 604 20.75 2.10 29.03
C ASP A 604 20.02 3.01 28.03
N LEU A 605 19.67 2.48 26.84
CA LEU A 605 18.82 3.17 25.87
C LEU A 605 17.40 3.41 26.39
N GLN A 606 16.72 2.38 26.90
CA GLN A 606 15.38 2.56 27.46
C GLN A 606 15.39 3.58 28.60
N LYS A 607 16.40 3.50 29.47
CA LYS A 607 16.58 4.44 30.58
C LYS A 607 16.86 5.87 30.11
N LEU A 608 17.57 6.03 28.99
CA LEU A 608 17.79 7.32 28.37
C LEU A 608 16.48 7.92 27.86
N LEU A 609 15.66 7.13 27.17
CA LEU A 609 14.35 7.56 26.67
C LEU A 609 13.42 8.02 27.80
N ASP A 610 13.33 7.22 28.87
CA ASP A 610 12.54 7.56 30.06
C ASP A 610 12.98 8.91 30.66
N LEU A 611 14.29 9.11 30.80
CA LEU A 611 14.85 10.34 31.38
C LEU A 611 14.68 11.56 30.47
N ILE A 612 14.77 11.39 29.15
CA ILE A 612 14.59 12.49 28.19
C ILE A 612 13.13 12.97 28.19
N VAL A 613 12.15 12.08 28.27
CA VAL A 613 10.74 12.47 28.32
C VAL A 613 10.44 13.26 29.61
N ILE A 614 11.01 12.84 30.75
CA ILE A 614 10.89 13.57 32.01
C ILE A 614 11.58 14.94 31.89
N ALA A 615 12.77 15.01 31.28
CA ALA A 615 13.50 16.25 31.06
C ALA A 615 12.75 17.22 30.12
N TYR A 616 12.13 16.71 29.05
CA TYR A 616 11.29 17.46 28.12
C TYR A 616 10.09 18.07 28.84
N ASN A 617 9.33 17.26 29.58
CA ASN A 617 8.16 17.73 30.31
C ASN A 617 8.53 18.76 31.38
N HIS A 618 9.66 18.56 32.07
CA HIS A 618 10.18 19.55 33.02
C HIS A 618 10.53 20.87 32.32
N ARG A 619 11.22 20.82 31.17
CA ARG A 619 11.57 22.02 30.39
C ARG A 619 10.34 22.77 29.91
N LEU A 620 9.33 22.04 29.44
CA LEU A 620 8.04 22.59 29.03
C LEU A 620 7.31 23.26 30.20
N SER A 621 7.34 22.68 31.41
CA SER A 621 6.79 23.31 32.62
C SER A 621 7.49 24.62 32.93
N LEU A 622 8.83 24.65 32.95
CA LEU A 622 9.61 25.87 33.21
C LEU A 622 9.27 27.01 32.24
N LEU A 623 9.10 26.69 30.95
CA LEU A 623 8.70 27.67 29.93
C LEU A 623 7.26 28.15 30.14
N ARG A 624 6.32 27.27 30.50
CA ARG A 624 4.92 27.62 30.77
C ARG A 624 4.76 28.46 32.04
N ASP A 625 5.58 28.19 33.04
CA ASP A 625 5.58 28.87 34.34
C ASP A 625 6.30 30.23 34.29
N GLY A 626 6.87 30.60 33.14
CA GLY A 626 7.60 31.86 33.00
C GLY A 626 8.88 31.91 33.82
N ALA A 627 9.57 30.77 33.98
CA ALA A 627 10.77 30.66 34.79
C ALA A 627 11.82 31.73 34.40
N PRO A 628 12.61 32.22 35.38
CA PRO A 628 13.56 33.30 35.14
C PRO A 628 14.71 32.85 34.19
N ALA A 629 15.37 33.81 33.55
CA ALA A 629 16.32 33.55 32.47
C ALA A 629 17.47 32.62 32.89
N GLU A 630 17.93 32.73 34.13
CA GLU A 630 19.04 31.95 34.68
C GLU A 630 18.68 30.46 34.86
N VAL A 631 17.39 30.12 34.79
CA VAL A 631 16.87 28.75 34.85
C VAL A 631 16.63 28.18 33.44
N LEU A 632 16.34 29.03 32.45
CA LEU A 632 16.06 28.59 31.09
C LEU A 632 17.31 28.36 30.25
N PHE A 633 18.37 29.13 30.48
CA PHE A 633 19.64 28.97 29.79
C PHE A 633 20.82 29.48 30.65
N PRO A 634 22.05 28.99 30.43
CA PRO A 634 23.21 29.35 31.24
C PRO A 634 23.60 30.83 31.10
N ALA A 635 24.02 31.45 32.20
CA ALA A 635 24.62 32.79 32.18
C ALA A 635 26.12 32.78 31.82
N ASP A 636 26.79 31.64 31.98
CA ASP A 636 28.18 31.45 31.57
C ASP A 636 28.27 31.46 30.04
N PRO A 637 29.13 32.30 29.41
CA PRO A 637 29.20 32.42 27.95
C PRO A 637 29.56 31.12 27.23
N VAL A 638 30.38 30.26 27.84
CA VAL A 638 30.80 28.99 27.23
C VAL A 638 29.66 27.99 27.27
N LEU A 639 29.00 27.85 28.43
CA LEU A 639 27.84 26.98 28.55
C LEU A 639 26.65 27.48 27.72
N PHE A 640 26.49 28.80 27.58
CA PHE A 640 25.48 29.40 26.73
C PHE A 640 25.71 29.12 25.24
N SER A 641 26.97 29.13 24.79
CA SER A 641 27.34 28.74 23.42
C SER A 641 26.96 27.28 23.13
N ILE A 642 27.26 26.38 24.06
CA ILE A 642 26.94 24.96 23.96
C ILE A 642 25.42 24.73 23.97
N TRP A 643 24.70 25.48 24.80
CA TRP A 643 23.24 25.46 24.85
C TRP A 643 22.62 25.99 23.53
N ALA A 644 23.16 27.07 22.96
CA ALA A 644 22.67 27.64 21.71
C ALA A 644 22.87 26.70 20.52
N ASP A 645 23.99 25.97 20.49
CA ASP A 645 24.26 24.93 19.50
C ASP A 645 23.22 23.79 19.56
N GLY A 646 22.89 23.31 20.77
CA GLY A 646 21.83 22.31 20.95
C GLY A 646 20.46 22.82 20.48
N TYR A 647 20.13 24.08 20.78
CA TYR A 647 18.88 24.71 20.34
C TYR A 647 18.80 24.82 18.80
N LEU A 648 19.88 25.24 18.14
CA LEU A 648 19.95 25.31 16.68
C LEU A 648 19.91 23.93 16.04
N THR A 649 20.47 22.91 16.69
CA THR A 649 20.36 21.52 16.22
C THR A 649 18.91 21.07 16.18
N ALA A 650 18.12 21.32 17.23
CA ALA A 650 16.68 21.05 17.22
C ALA A 650 15.94 21.87 16.13
N TRP A 651 16.39 23.10 15.87
CA TRP A 651 15.81 23.92 14.80
C TRP A 651 16.06 23.33 13.42
N GLU A 652 17.31 22.96 13.11
CA GLU A 652 17.69 22.44 11.80
C GLU A 652 17.15 21.04 11.55
N ALA A 653 17.20 20.16 12.55
CA ALA A 653 16.67 18.79 12.44
C ALA A 653 15.16 18.76 12.19
N HIS A 654 14.43 19.80 12.60
CA HIS A 654 12.97 19.87 12.50
C HIS A 654 12.49 21.08 11.69
N LYS A 655 13.24 21.48 10.66
CA LYS A 655 12.97 22.68 9.84
C LYS A 655 11.52 22.86 9.34
N PRO A 656 10.76 21.80 8.96
CA PRO A 656 9.34 21.94 8.59
C PRO A 656 8.44 22.52 9.71
N HIS A 657 8.86 22.37 10.97
CA HIS A 657 8.19 22.90 12.16
C HIS A 657 8.57 24.35 12.49
N TRP A 658 9.55 24.90 11.76
CA TRP A 658 10.04 26.28 11.87
C TRP A 658 9.75 27.12 10.61
N PRO A 659 8.50 27.23 10.15
CA PRO A 659 8.20 27.94 8.91
C PRO A 659 8.52 29.44 9.01
N ASN A 660 9.16 29.96 7.97
CA ASN A 660 9.56 31.38 7.86
C ASN A 660 8.41 32.37 8.13
N LYS A 661 7.17 31.98 7.78
CA LYS A 661 5.95 32.77 7.99
C LYS A 661 5.58 32.91 9.47
N SER A 662 5.77 31.87 10.29
CA SER A 662 5.45 31.89 11.73
C SER A 662 6.54 32.57 12.58
N LEU A 663 7.77 32.62 12.06
CA LEU A 663 8.92 33.22 12.74
C LEU A 663 8.94 34.74 12.66
N GLY A 664 8.53 35.32 11.53
CA GLY A 664 8.52 36.77 11.34
C GLY A 664 9.91 37.42 11.48
N LYS A 665 9.95 38.72 11.80
CA LYS A 665 11.21 39.46 12.01
C LYS A 665 11.89 39.07 13.33
N ASP A 666 11.11 38.89 14.39
CA ASP A 666 11.61 38.54 15.73
C ASP A 666 12.28 37.16 15.73
N GLY A 667 11.69 36.14 15.10
CA GLY A 667 12.29 34.80 15.00
C GLY A 667 13.58 34.78 14.20
N LYS A 668 13.69 35.58 13.13
CA LYS A 668 14.95 35.74 12.37
C LYS A 668 16.04 36.42 13.21
N ALA A 669 15.67 37.43 14.01
CA ALA A 669 16.61 38.10 14.90
C ALA A 669 17.10 37.16 16.03
N MET A 670 16.22 36.34 16.60
CA MET A 670 16.60 35.37 17.63
C MET A 670 17.43 34.22 17.08
N ARG A 671 17.14 33.75 15.86
CA ARG A 671 18.00 32.78 15.18
C ARG A 671 19.40 33.33 14.96
N ALA A 672 19.53 34.54 14.42
CA ALA A 672 20.84 35.17 14.23
C ALA A 672 21.60 35.38 15.55
N LEU A 673 20.88 35.68 16.64
CA LEU A 673 21.45 35.75 18.00
C LEU A 673 21.98 34.39 18.45
N LEU A 674 21.22 33.31 18.26
CA LEU A 674 21.63 31.95 18.62
C LEU A 674 22.82 31.47 17.77
N GLU A 675 22.84 31.78 16.47
CA GLU A 675 23.97 31.48 15.57
C GLU A 675 25.23 32.23 16.02
N GLN A 676 25.10 33.50 16.42
CA GLN A 676 26.21 34.25 17.03
C GLN A 676 26.62 33.67 18.38
N ALA A 677 25.68 33.14 19.16
CA ALA A 677 25.95 32.56 20.48
C ALA A 677 26.74 31.27 20.37
N ALA A 678 26.33 30.37 19.47
CA ALA A 678 27.04 29.12 19.16
C ALA A 678 28.47 29.37 18.64
N ASP A 679 28.70 30.52 18.00
CA ASP A 679 30.00 31.00 17.52
C ASP A 679 30.83 31.75 18.58
N PHE A 680 30.40 31.83 19.84
CA PHE A 680 31.02 32.62 20.92
C PHE A 680 31.09 34.15 20.66
N LYS A 681 30.18 34.69 19.85
CA LYS A 681 30.16 36.10 19.42
C LYS A 681 29.07 36.95 20.09
N THR A 682 28.32 36.42 21.06
CA THR A 682 27.21 37.14 21.72
C THR A 682 27.65 38.15 22.79
N LYS A 683 26.81 39.18 22.98
CA LYS A 683 26.96 40.20 24.02
C LYS A 683 26.02 39.92 25.21
N PRO A 684 26.40 40.27 26.46
CA PRO A 684 25.60 39.97 27.67
C PRO A 684 24.21 40.63 27.74
N ASP A 685 23.96 41.66 26.94
CA ASP A 685 22.75 42.49 26.95
C ASP A 685 21.54 41.86 26.24
N GLN A 686 21.70 40.67 25.64
CA GLN A 686 20.69 40.04 24.77
C GLN A 686 19.81 38.98 25.49
N ALA A 687 20.19 38.54 26.69
CA ALA A 687 19.46 37.54 27.48
C ALA A 687 17.99 37.93 27.78
N PRO A 688 17.64 39.19 28.10
CA PRO A 688 16.25 39.58 28.35
C PRO A 688 15.35 39.51 27.11
N ALA A 689 15.92 39.68 25.91
CA ALA A 689 15.18 39.59 24.66
C ALA A 689 14.89 38.13 24.28
N LEU A 690 15.90 37.26 24.41
CA LEU A 690 15.76 35.82 24.19
C LEU A 690 14.77 35.20 25.18
N HIS A 691 14.88 35.53 26.48
CA HIS A 691 13.95 35.08 27.52
C HIS A 691 12.49 35.37 27.16
N LYS A 692 12.17 36.65 26.89
CA LYS A 692 10.81 37.07 26.51
C LYS A 692 10.32 36.36 25.25
N TRP A 693 11.21 36.09 24.31
CA TRP A 693 10.85 35.41 23.08
C TRP A 693 10.56 33.92 23.29
N LEU A 694 11.36 33.21 24.08
CA LEU A 694 11.16 31.79 24.38
C LEU A 694 9.80 31.56 25.07
N ILE A 695 9.48 32.37 26.09
CA ILE A 695 8.17 32.31 26.78
C ILE A 695 7.03 32.55 25.78
N LYS A 696 7.15 33.60 24.95
CA LYS A 696 6.15 33.95 23.94
C LYS A 696 5.96 32.85 22.89
N GLN A 697 7.00 32.11 22.50
CA GLN A 697 6.84 31.00 21.55
C GLN A 697 6.19 29.78 22.19
N CYS A 698 6.56 29.45 23.44
CA CYS A 698 5.91 28.38 24.17
C CYS A 698 4.40 28.65 24.38
N ASP A 699 4.02 29.91 24.64
CA ASP A 699 2.61 30.30 24.80
C ASP A 699 1.79 30.16 23.51
N LYS A 700 2.40 30.27 22.33
CA LYS A 700 1.72 30.07 21.04
C LYS A 700 1.40 28.60 20.73
N GLN A 701 2.00 27.67 21.47
CA GLN A 701 1.70 26.24 21.36
C GLN A 701 0.48 25.82 22.23
N LYS A 702 -0.08 26.71 23.07
CA LYS A 702 -1.38 26.51 23.73
C LYS A 702 -2.51 26.54 22.70
#